data_AF-A0A8J5C135-F1
#
_entry.id   AF-A0A8J5C135-F1
#
_cell.length_a   1.000
_cell.length_b   1.000
_cell.length_c   1.000
_cell.angle_alpha   90.00
_cell.angle_beta   90.00
_cell.angle_gamma   90.00
#
_symmetry.space_group_name_H-M   'P 1'
#
loop_
_entity.id
_entity.type
_entity.pdbx_description
1 polymer ?
#
loop_
_entity_poly.entity_id
_entity_poly.type
_entity_poly.pdbx_seq_one_letter_code
_entity_poly.pdbx_strand_id
1 'polypeptide(L)'
;MLKPPDALPPHWEPAPWTLLHIIVLDMWGVCVFVVWCCGVRQGCVLAPSLFNTCTDWVLSKVVDPRYCGASFGNTKITALVFADDAIIFAESLEVLVMALEALHEEAKPLGLEKLKDLTCAREYAVAVSNRFDVLGALGDPVELWDTYKRETLQAAKECIGERPRSRRGFVSTETLEKIEESRAARLAGNRDQHRALSRRTRTFLRTDNERYVRSLAEDVEGHLNTNDLRPAYRALKKLRSKSSSRASAIRTADGRLVSDMDGQMARWAEYFGQLFTYNLACGQAYLQTSFQSVYMFGISVGAPVNGYLSDKYSRKRTVMFGYVAFIVLGLVSAWLPFLSLILVARFFLGALHAFCKYSSLIILMEVLEPKIRTLTVFGINTVWGVTVMLYGGLGYLIRDWRILQTAATLPGLLILPALWVIDESPLWLIVNGRPQEALQVFGKVARWHGVDLPPEAEMKKLVEEQAAEAQNTTLKRSSMGSLLKSFVDDVVILLRTPRLRTITLTIYFIYIVGAMVYYGLSLSGANISDDPYVFLVLSGLMELPAYIFSGFIVQYFGRKSSLSFYFLITTAVLLAVAFIPAEYSTTLLALAMVGKMAITTSYQMTIFFSSELFPTEVRSRGVSTAFMMSRLGSMGAPFITDLVGSMYPRAPFVIFGSGALLAGAGTFLLPETRGQVLPDTVAHLEARERWGVFSRSLFFSLSIYIISHACLTYSSTFGIMRLECFLSLPIYHLML
;
A
#
# COMPACT_ATOMS: atom_id res chain seq x y z
N MET A 1 -67.79 -26.50 15.11
CA MET A 1 -69.00 -25.90 15.70
C MET A 1 -69.15 -24.49 15.15
N LEU A 2 -70.25 -24.28 14.41
CA LEU A 2 -70.99 -23.02 14.21
C LEU A 2 -70.24 -21.76 13.73
N LYS A 3 -70.45 -21.42 12.45
CA LYS A 3 -70.72 -20.04 11.95
C LYS A 3 -72.22 -19.74 12.22
N PRO A 4 -72.73 -18.49 12.27
CA PRO A 4 -72.47 -17.35 11.35
C PRO A 4 -72.61 -15.94 12.04
N PRO A 5 -73.05 -14.85 11.37
CA PRO A 5 -72.46 -14.01 10.31
C PRO A 5 -72.18 -12.56 10.83
N ASP A 6 -71.31 -11.72 10.27
CA ASP A 6 -71.55 -10.91 9.07
C ASP A 6 -70.20 -10.43 8.50
N ALA A 7 -70.07 -10.61 7.19
CA ALA A 7 -68.91 -10.22 6.41
C ALA A 7 -69.03 -8.76 5.96
N LEU A 8 -68.00 -7.95 6.27
CA LEU A 8 -67.62 -6.83 5.41
C LEU A 8 -66.76 -7.37 4.25
N PRO A 9 -66.85 -6.79 3.04
CA PRO A 9 -66.28 -7.38 1.84
C PRO A 9 -64.74 -7.40 1.85
N PRO A 10 -64.09 -8.33 1.11
CA PRO A 10 -62.68 -8.73 1.26
C PRO A 10 -61.63 -7.71 0.79
N HIS A 11 -61.98 -6.41 0.69
CA HIS A 11 -61.06 -5.33 0.30
C HIS A 11 -60.43 -4.61 1.50
N TRP A 12 -60.74 -5.06 2.73
CA TRP A 12 -60.44 -4.33 3.97
C TRP A 12 -59.66 -5.16 4.99
N GLU A 13 -58.75 -6.04 4.51
CA GLU A 13 -57.66 -6.53 5.35
C GLU A 13 -56.54 -5.46 5.44
N PRO A 14 -55.91 -5.26 6.60
CA PRO A 14 -54.78 -4.34 6.74
C PRO A 14 -53.59 -4.89 5.93
N ALA A 15 -53.35 -4.33 4.75
CA ALA A 15 -52.10 -4.58 4.03
C ALA A 15 -50.90 -4.15 4.92
N PRO A 16 -49.79 -4.91 4.94
CA PRO A 16 -48.59 -4.50 5.66
C PRO A 16 -48.11 -3.17 5.08
N TRP A 17 -47.93 -2.16 5.93
CA TRP A 17 -47.30 -0.90 5.55
C TRP A 17 -45.96 -1.21 4.85
N THR A 18 -45.79 -0.79 3.60
CA THR A 18 -44.49 -0.94 2.92
C THR A 18 -43.45 -0.10 3.63
N LEU A 19 -42.29 -0.70 3.91
CA LEU A 19 -41.20 -0.10 4.69
C LEU A 19 -40.43 0.87 3.80
N LEU A 20 -40.16 2.09 4.27
CA LEU A 20 -39.24 2.99 3.56
C LEU A 20 -37.82 2.43 3.73
N HIS A 21 -37.19 2.00 2.64
CA HIS A 21 -35.80 1.57 2.65
C HIS A 21 -34.91 2.70 2.14
N ILE A 22 -34.08 3.23 3.03
CA ILE A 22 -33.00 4.13 2.62
C ILE A 22 -31.73 3.30 2.46
N ILE A 23 -31.27 3.17 1.22
CA ILE A 23 -30.04 2.45 0.86
C ILE A 23 -28.97 3.50 0.62
N VAL A 24 -27.96 3.57 1.48
CA VAL A 24 -26.89 4.54 1.24
C VAL A 24 -25.67 3.84 0.69
N LEU A 25 -25.16 4.36 -0.44
CA LEU A 25 -24.07 3.78 -1.22
C LEU A 25 -22.87 4.74 -1.21
N ASP A 26 -21.72 4.23 -0.77
CA ASP A 26 -20.43 4.86 -1.03
C ASP A 26 -19.84 4.39 -2.38
N MET A 27 -18.83 5.11 -2.89
CA MET A 27 -18.14 4.74 -4.15
C MET A 27 -17.45 3.37 -4.14
N TRP A 28 -17.37 2.70 -2.97
CA TRP A 28 -16.74 1.40 -2.78
C TRP A 28 -17.75 0.27 -2.51
N GLY A 29 -19.06 0.56 -2.55
CA GLY A 29 -20.14 -0.42 -2.46
C GLY A 29 -20.56 -0.80 -1.03
N VAL A 30 -20.24 -0.01 -0.01
CA VAL A 30 -20.76 -0.22 1.35
C VAL A 30 -22.23 0.19 1.39
N CYS A 31 -23.13 -0.80 1.43
CA CYS A 31 -24.57 -0.59 1.59
C CYS A 31 -24.94 -0.54 3.08
N VAL A 32 -25.38 0.63 3.56
CA VAL A 32 -26.04 0.75 4.86
C VAL A 32 -27.55 0.80 4.63
N PHE A 33 -28.27 -0.19 5.18
CA PHE A 33 -29.73 -0.23 5.16
C PHE A 33 -30.29 0.46 6.41
N VAL A 34 -31.03 1.54 6.20
CA VAL A 34 -31.82 2.16 7.27
C VAL A 34 -33.29 1.95 6.96
N VAL A 35 -33.96 1.21 7.85
CA VAL A 35 -35.38 0.87 7.71
C VAL A 35 -36.22 1.87 8.51
N TRP A 36 -37.17 2.53 7.85
CA TRP A 36 -38.15 3.39 8.49
C TRP A 36 -39.55 2.77 8.43
N CYS A 37 -40.21 2.63 9.58
CA CYS A 37 -41.48 1.92 9.73
C CYS A 37 -42.74 2.74 9.39
N CYS A 38 -42.67 3.69 8.47
CA CYS A 38 -43.83 4.49 8.05
C CYS A 38 -44.01 4.39 6.53
N GLY A 39 -45.05 3.66 6.11
CA GLY A 39 -45.36 3.39 4.70
C GLY A 39 -46.55 4.17 4.15
N VAL A 40 -46.76 4.03 2.84
CA VAL A 40 -47.90 4.60 2.12
C VAL A 40 -48.98 3.53 1.93
N ARG A 41 -50.26 3.86 2.17
CA ARG A 41 -51.37 2.91 1.93
C ARG A 41 -51.55 2.69 0.42
N GLN A 42 -51.43 1.45 -0.05
CA GLN A 42 -51.71 1.10 -1.44
C GLN A 42 -53.17 1.40 -1.81
N GLY A 43 -53.38 2.12 -2.91
CA GLY A 43 -54.71 2.48 -3.44
C GLY A 43 -55.17 3.94 -3.22
N CYS A 44 -54.45 4.76 -2.45
CA CYS A 44 -54.75 6.19 -2.32
C CYS A 44 -54.01 7.00 -3.40
N VAL A 45 -54.72 7.75 -4.24
CA VAL A 45 -54.13 8.53 -5.35
C VAL A 45 -53.25 9.69 -4.86
N LEU A 46 -53.55 10.24 -3.67
CA LEU A 46 -52.86 11.40 -3.08
C LEU A 46 -51.71 11.03 -2.14
N ALA A 47 -51.66 9.81 -1.63
CA ALA A 47 -50.67 9.42 -0.63
C ALA A 47 -49.23 9.35 -1.21
N PRO A 48 -48.99 8.85 -2.45
CA PRO A 48 -47.67 8.87 -3.07
C PRO A 48 -47.14 10.29 -3.33
N SER A 49 -48.00 11.23 -3.75
CA SER A 49 -47.58 12.60 -4.06
C SER A 49 -47.23 13.39 -2.80
N LEU A 50 -48.01 13.25 -1.74
CA LEU A 50 -47.71 13.83 -0.42
C LEU A 50 -46.42 13.26 0.18
N PHE A 51 -46.22 11.95 0.06
CA PHE A 51 -45.03 11.27 0.54
C PHE A 51 -43.78 11.75 -0.20
N ASN A 52 -43.81 11.74 -1.54
CA ASN A 52 -42.69 12.20 -2.37
C ASN A 52 -42.33 13.67 -2.10
N THR A 53 -43.33 14.54 -1.89
CA THR A 53 -43.10 15.95 -1.57
C THR A 53 -42.39 16.13 -0.22
N CYS A 54 -42.76 15.32 0.78
CA CYS A 54 -42.13 15.35 2.09
C CYS A 54 -40.69 14.82 2.03
N THR A 55 -40.48 13.69 1.36
CA THR A 55 -39.17 13.07 1.17
C THR A 55 -38.23 13.99 0.41
N ASP A 56 -38.70 14.64 -0.66
CA ASP A 56 -37.91 15.60 -1.45
C ASP A 56 -37.53 16.84 -0.61
N TRP A 57 -38.46 17.35 0.20
CA TRP A 57 -38.18 18.46 1.12
C TRP A 57 -37.09 18.09 2.14
N VAL A 58 -37.16 16.91 2.75
CA VAL A 58 -36.14 16.44 3.71
C VAL A 58 -34.79 16.24 3.01
N LEU A 59 -34.76 15.56 1.86
CA LEU A 59 -33.51 15.30 1.12
C LEU A 59 -32.84 16.60 0.65
N SER A 60 -33.63 17.62 0.26
CA SER A 60 -33.09 18.93 -0.11
C SER A 60 -32.35 19.67 1.02
N LYS A 61 -32.62 19.32 2.28
CA LYS A 61 -31.96 19.87 3.46
C LYS A 61 -30.75 19.07 3.91
N VAL A 62 -30.77 17.77 3.63
CA VAL A 62 -29.74 16.82 4.06
C VAL A 62 -28.59 16.76 3.06
N VAL A 63 -28.89 16.87 1.76
CA VAL A 63 -27.94 16.59 0.70
C VAL A 63 -27.51 17.88 0.00
N ASP A 64 -26.40 18.51 0.44
CA ASP A 64 -25.79 19.64 -0.27
C ASP A 64 -24.92 19.12 -1.43
N PRO A 65 -25.21 19.51 -2.70
CA PRO A 65 -24.48 19.03 -3.87
C PRO A 65 -22.98 19.39 -3.87
N ARG A 66 -22.52 20.29 -3.00
CA ARG A 66 -21.09 20.60 -2.85
C ARG A 66 -20.30 19.49 -2.14
N TYR A 67 -20.94 18.73 -1.27
CA TYR A 67 -20.26 17.78 -0.37
C TYR A 67 -20.75 16.33 -0.55
N CYS A 68 -22.00 16.11 -0.99
CA CYS A 68 -22.56 14.79 -1.28
C CYS A 68 -22.80 14.58 -2.78
N GLY A 69 -22.76 13.31 -3.22
CA GLY A 69 -23.11 12.88 -4.57
C GLY A 69 -21.99 12.20 -5.35
N ALA A 70 -22.35 11.34 -6.29
CA ALA A 70 -21.43 10.70 -7.22
C ALA A 70 -21.36 11.51 -8.53
N SER A 71 -20.13 11.80 -8.99
CA SER A 71 -19.93 12.52 -10.25
C SER A 71 -19.98 11.54 -11.43
N PHE A 72 -20.97 11.71 -12.31
CA PHE A 72 -21.09 10.96 -13.55
C PHE A 72 -21.01 11.93 -14.74
N GLY A 73 -19.84 11.99 -15.39
CA GLY A 73 -19.53 12.98 -16.40
C GLY A 73 -19.51 14.40 -15.82
N ASN A 74 -20.25 15.33 -16.42
CA ASN A 74 -20.40 16.72 -15.92
C ASN A 74 -21.56 16.89 -14.92
N THR A 75 -22.23 15.81 -14.54
CA THR A 75 -23.43 15.83 -13.70
C THR A 75 -23.17 15.12 -12.38
N LYS A 76 -23.45 15.79 -11.26
CA LYS A 76 -23.30 15.22 -9.92
C LYS A 76 -24.66 14.72 -9.43
N ILE A 77 -24.79 13.42 -9.25
CA ILE A 77 -26.02 12.76 -8.81
C ILE A 77 -25.94 12.59 -7.30
N THR A 78 -26.84 13.23 -6.56
CA THR A 78 -26.79 13.33 -5.10
C THR A 78 -27.67 12.30 -4.41
N ALA A 79 -28.85 12.02 -4.98
CA ALA A 79 -29.75 10.98 -4.53
C ALA A 79 -30.59 10.43 -5.70
N LEU A 80 -31.05 9.18 -5.59
CA LEU A 80 -32.07 8.57 -6.44
C LEU A 80 -33.27 8.23 -5.56
N VAL A 81 -34.45 8.71 -5.92
CA VAL A 81 -35.68 8.46 -5.16
C VAL A 81 -36.65 7.71 -6.07
N PHE A 82 -37.16 6.58 -5.60
CA PHE A 82 -38.16 5.78 -6.30
C PHE A 82 -39.24 5.31 -5.32
N ALA A 83 -40.42 5.93 -5.40
CA ALA A 83 -41.57 5.62 -4.54
C ALA A 83 -41.22 5.66 -3.03
N ASP A 84 -41.14 4.51 -2.38
CA ASP A 84 -40.80 4.30 -0.97
C ASP A 84 -39.32 3.93 -0.74
N ASP A 85 -38.48 3.99 -1.77
CA ASP A 85 -37.04 3.77 -1.67
C ASP A 85 -36.26 5.04 -1.99
N ALA A 86 -35.27 5.37 -1.16
CA ALA A 86 -34.36 6.49 -1.40
C ALA A 86 -32.90 6.04 -1.28
N ILE A 87 -32.10 6.37 -2.29
CA ILE A 87 -30.68 6.08 -2.34
C ILE A 87 -29.90 7.38 -2.28
N ILE A 88 -29.03 7.53 -1.27
CA ILE A 88 -28.14 8.69 -1.16
C ILE A 88 -26.73 8.26 -1.57
N PHE A 89 -26.03 9.11 -2.31
CA PHE A 89 -24.65 8.86 -2.76
C PHE A 89 -23.65 9.71 -1.97
N ALA A 90 -22.58 9.08 -1.48
CA ALA A 90 -21.48 9.76 -0.80
C ALA A 90 -20.11 9.33 -1.34
N GLU A 91 -19.16 10.26 -1.40
CA GLU A 91 -17.79 10.00 -1.89
C GLU A 91 -16.90 9.35 -0.81
N SER A 92 -17.26 9.48 0.48
CA SER A 92 -16.54 8.88 1.60
C SER A 92 -17.46 8.49 2.76
N LEU A 93 -16.98 7.55 3.59
CA LEU A 93 -17.70 7.05 4.78
C LEU A 93 -17.95 8.16 5.82
N GLU A 94 -17.08 9.16 5.92
CA GLU A 94 -17.27 10.28 6.85
C GLU A 94 -18.41 11.21 6.41
N VAL A 95 -18.46 11.51 5.11
CA VAL A 95 -19.54 12.29 4.50
C VAL A 95 -20.87 11.54 4.60
N LEU A 96 -20.82 10.21 4.45
CA LEU A 96 -21.95 9.32 4.66
C LEU A 96 -22.53 9.41 6.08
N VAL A 97 -21.68 9.32 7.11
CA VAL A 97 -22.10 9.40 8.51
C VAL A 97 -22.69 10.79 8.80
N MET A 98 -22.08 11.85 8.30
CA MET A 98 -22.62 13.21 8.46
C MET A 98 -23.98 13.39 7.78
N ALA A 99 -24.17 12.84 6.58
CA ALA A 99 -25.46 12.90 5.88
C ALA A 99 -26.56 12.11 6.62
N LEU A 100 -26.22 10.96 7.21
CA LEU A 100 -27.15 10.17 8.03
C LEU A 100 -27.52 10.86 9.34
N GLU A 101 -26.56 11.50 10.03
CA GLU A 101 -26.83 12.29 11.23
C GLU A 101 -27.68 13.52 10.92
N ALA A 102 -27.40 14.21 9.80
CA ALA A 102 -28.21 15.33 9.33
C ALA A 102 -29.64 14.89 8.96
N LEU A 103 -29.80 13.75 8.28
CA LEU A 103 -31.10 13.15 7.99
C LEU A 103 -31.89 12.87 9.26
N HIS A 104 -31.23 12.29 10.27
CA HIS A 104 -31.87 11.99 11.54
C HIS A 104 -32.30 13.27 12.28
N GLU A 105 -31.45 14.30 12.34
CA GLU A 105 -31.74 15.56 13.02
C GLU A 105 -32.75 16.45 12.29
N GLU A 106 -32.80 16.43 10.95
CA GLU A 106 -33.78 17.17 10.14
C GLU A 106 -35.15 16.46 10.06
N ALA A 107 -35.19 15.14 10.27
CA ALA A 107 -36.44 14.38 10.35
C ALA A 107 -37.06 14.39 11.76
N LYS A 108 -36.25 14.51 12.81
CA LYS A 108 -36.65 14.68 14.22
C LYS A 108 -37.74 15.75 14.49
N PRO A 109 -37.72 16.94 13.84
CA PRO A 109 -38.69 18.00 14.06
C PRO A 109 -40.07 17.68 13.46
N LEU A 110 -40.19 16.70 12.55
CA LEU A 110 -41.46 16.27 11.95
C LEU A 110 -42.36 15.50 12.93
N GLY A 111 -41.82 15.05 14.08
CA GLY A 111 -42.63 14.63 15.22
C GLY A 111 -43.47 13.36 15.00
N LEU A 112 -43.05 12.48 14.08
CA LEU A 112 -43.74 11.22 13.74
C LEU A 112 -43.68 10.16 14.87
N GLU A 113 -43.03 10.45 16.00
CA GLU A 113 -42.88 9.53 17.12
C GLU A 113 -44.20 9.13 17.78
N LYS A 114 -45.21 10.02 17.79
CA LYS A 114 -46.55 9.70 18.34
C LYS A 114 -47.34 8.70 17.48
N LEU A 115 -47.05 8.61 16.18
CA LEU A 115 -47.67 7.65 15.26
C LEU A 115 -47.05 6.25 15.36
N LYS A 116 -46.00 6.06 16.17
CA LYS A 116 -45.49 4.72 16.54
C LYS A 116 -46.45 3.97 17.45
N ASP A 117 -47.31 4.68 18.18
CA ASP A 117 -48.39 4.07 18.96
C ASP A 117 -49.52 3.65 18.01
N LEU A 118 -49.63 2.34 17.79
CA LEU A 118 -50.59 1.70 16.88
C LEU A 118 -52.04 2.09 17.17
N THR A 119 -52.36 2.42 18.42
CA THR A 119 -53.69 2.84 18.87
C THR A 119 -54.01 4.26 18.36
N CYS A 120 -53.09 5.20 18.58
CA CYS A 120 -53.20 6.58 18.10
C CYS A 120 -53.19 6.66 16.57
N ALA A 121 -52.36 5.84 15.92
CA ALA A 121 -52.31 5.75 14.46
C ALA A 121 -53.64 5.23 13.86
N ARG A 122 -54.29 4.25 14.51
CA ARG A 122 -55.60 3.73 14.09
C ARG A 122 -56.71 4.76 14.32
N GLU A 123 -56.74 5.42 15.47
CA GLU A 123 -57.74 6.47 15.76
C GLU A 123 -57.63 7.64 14.80
N TYR A 124 -56.41 8.09 14.50
CA TYR A 124 -56.17 9.14 13.51
C TYR A 124 -56.60 8.70 12.10
N ALA A 125 -56.27 7.47 11.69
CA ALA A 125 -56.67 6.94 10.39
C ALA A 125 -58.20 6.81 10.24
N VAL A 126 -58.90 6.38 11.30
CA VAL A 126 -60.36 6.29 11.33
C VAL A 126 -60.99 7.69 11.32
N ALA A 127 -60.46 8.64 12.10
CA ALA A 127 -60.96 10.02 12.14
C ALA A 127 -60.81 10.73 10.77
N VAL A 128 -59.67 10.51 10.11
CA VAL A 128 -59.42 10.96 8.73
C VAL A 128 -60.40 10.28 7.78
N SER A 129 -60.53 8.95 7.80
CA SER A 129 -61.44 8.21 6.90
C SER A 129 -62.89 8.66 7.04
N ASN A 130 -63.40 8.74 8.27
CA ASN A 130 -64.79 9.14 8.53
C ASN A 130 -65.10 10.56 8.04
N ARG A 131 -64.13 11.48 8.12
CA ARG A 131 -64.27 12.86 7.61
C ARG A 131 -64.20 12.92 6.09
N PHE A 132 -63.45 12.01 5.45
CA PHE A 132 -63.35 11.92 4.00
C PHE A 132 -64.48 11.12 3.34
N ASP A 133 -65.13 10.19 4.06
CA ASP A 133 -66.31 9.46 3.56
C ASP A 133 -67.55 10.36 3.42
N VAL A 134 -67.60 11.50 4.12
CA VAL A 134 -68.68 12.49 4.02
C VAL A 134 -68.51 13.41 2.81
N LEU A 135 -67.31 13.49 2.24
CA LEU A 135 -67.00 14.30 1.07
C LEU A 135 -67.37 13.54 -0.21
N GLY A 136 -68.68 13.51 -0.49
CA GLY A 136 -69.20 13.04 -1.78
C GLY A 136 -68.59 13.78 -2.96
N ALA A 137 -68.43 13.08 -4.08
CA ALA A 137 -67.80 13.59 -5.29
C ALA A 137 -68.37 14.95 -5.72
N LEU A 138 -67.53 16.00 -5.81
CA LEU A 138 -67.54 17.12 -6.77
C LEU A 138 -66.77 18.35 -6.21
N GLY A 139 -65.86 18.93 -7.02
CA GLY A 139 -65.28 20.27 -6.77
C GLY A 139 -63.91 20.53 -7.43
N ASP A 140 -63.63 21.81 -7.76
CA ASP A 140 -62.39 22.34 -8.37
C ASP A 140 -61.14 21.94 -7.53
N PRO A 141 -60.06 21.39 -8.13
CA PRO A 141 -58.90 20.83 -7.41
C PRO A 141 -58.25 21.73 -6.34
N VAL A 142 -58.37 23.06 -6.46
CA VAL A 142 -57.79 24.01 -5.48
C VAL A 142 -58.65 24.11 -4.22
N GLU A 143 -59.98 24.22 -4.35
CA GLU A 143 -60.89 24.20 -3.20
C GLU A 143 -60.91 22.83 -2.51
N LEU A 144 -60.74 21.77 -3.30
CA LEU A 144 -60.59 20.41 -2.81
C LEU A 144 -59.37 20.33 -1.88
N TRP A 145 -58.21 20.84 -2.30
CA TRP A 145 -56.97 20.81 -1.52
C TRP A 145 -57.08 21.56 -0.20
N ASP A 146 -57.66 22.76 -0.20
CA ASP A 146 -57.81 23.54 1.04
C ASP A 146 -58.79 22.88 2.01
N THR A 147 -59.80 22.17 1.49
CA THR A 147 -60.73 21.36 2.29
C THR A 147 -60.03 20.13 2.86
N TYR A 148 -59.28 19.39 2.03
CA TYR A 148 -58.45 18.24 2.47
C TYR A 148 -57.48 18.64 3.56
N LYS A 149 -56.76 19.74 3.36
CA LYS A 149 -55.77 20.28 4.30
C LYS A 149 -56.44 20.68 5.62
N ARG A 150 -57.62 21.31 5.57
CA ARG A 150 -58.35 21.73 6.77
C ARG A 150 -58.82 20.53 7.59
N GLU A 151 -59.45 19.54 6.95
CA GLU A 151 -59.99 18.36 7.63
C GLU A 151 -58.88 17.45 8.17
N THR A 152 -57.78 17.25 7.43
CA THR A 152 -56.61 16.51 7.94
C THR A 152 -55.96 17.22 9.13
N LEU A 153 -55.78 18.53 9.08
CA LEU A 153 -55.22 19.30 10.19
C LEU A 153 -56.12 19.29 11.42
N GLN A 154 -57.44 19.28 11.23
CA GLN A 154 -58.40 19.24 12.33
C GLN A 154 -58.46 17.86 12.98
N ALA A 155 -58.48 16.79 12.18
CA ALA A 155 -58.31 15.42 12.68
C ALA A 155 -56.98 15.24 13.43
N ALA A 156 -55.89 15.84 12.93
CA ALA A 156 -54.58 15.76 13.56
C ALA A 156 -54.56 16.49 14.92
N LYS A 157 -55.23 17.65 15.01
CA LYS A 157 -55.35 18.39 16.27
C LYS A 157 -56.15 17.63 17.33
N GLU A 158 -57.23 16.96 16.94
CA GLU A 158 -58.09 16.20 17.86
C GLU A 158 -57.42 14.89 18.32
N CYS A 159 -56.81 14.12 17.42
CA CYS A 159 -56.23 12.81 17.75
C CYS A 159 -54.81 12.88 18.30
N ILE A 160 -53.97 13.79 17.80
CA ILE A 160 -52.52 13.83 18.11
C ILE A 160 -52.20 14.96 19.12
N GLY A 161 -53.08 15.96 19.21
CA GLY A 161 -52.90 17.16 20.03
C GLY A 161 -51.90 18.15 19.43
N GLU A 162 -51.91 19.41 19.90
CA GLU A 162 -50.92 20.40 19.46
C GLU A 162 -49.52 20.06 19.99
N ARG A 163 -48.50 20.30 19.15
CA ARG A 163 -47.10 20.07 19.53
C ARG A 163 -46.72 20.98 20.71
N PRO A 164 -46.30 20.42 21.87
CA PRO A 164 -45.69 21.25 22.90
C PRO A 164 -44.37 21.80 22.35
N ARG A 165 -44.21 23.12 22.38
CA ARG A 165 -42.96 23.78 21.99
C ARG A 165 -41.82 23.22 22.83
N SER A 166 -40.63 23.06 22.21
CA SER A 166 -39.40 22.67 22.91
C SER A 166 -39.26 23.48 24.19
N ARG A 167 -39.55 22.83 25.32
CA ARG A 167 -39.54 23.45 26.64
C ARG A 167 -38.08 23.62 27.01
N ARG A 168 -37.58 24.86 27.04
CA ARG A 168 -36.38 25.13 27.86
C ARG A 168 -36.81 24.88 29.30
N GLY A 169 -36.37 23.77 29.89
CA GLY A 169 -36.89 23.27 31.17
C GLY A 169 -36.75 24.22 32.36
N PHE A 170 -36.07 25.36 32.20
CA PHE A 170 -35.91 26.40 33.21
C PHE A 170 -36.99 27.49 33.21
N VAL A 171 -37.84 27.56 32.18
CA VAL A 171 -38.84 28.63 32.06
C VAL A 171 -40.08 28.28 32.87
N SER A 172 -40.50 29.17 33.78
CA SER A 172 -41.68 28.99 34.63
C SER A 172 -43.00 29.13 33.85
N THR A 173 -44.07 28.59 34.42
CA THR A 173 -45.43 28.68 33.85
C THR A 173 -45.90 30.13 33.73
N GLU A 174 -45.58 30.97 34.72
CA GLU A 174 -45.89 32.41 34.71
C GLU A 174 -45.18 33.13 33.55
N THR A 175 -43.89 32.84 33.32
CA THR A 175 -43.14 33.42 32.19
C THR A 175 -43.70 32.97 30.84
N LEU A 176 -44.22 31.74 30.74
CA LEU A 176 -44.85 31.23 29.53
C LEU A 176 -46.15 31.98 29.19
N GLU A 177 -47.02 32.21 30.18
CA GLU A 177 -48.23 33.02 30.00
C GLU A 177 -47.88 34.43 29.49
N LYS A 178 -46.80 35.05 30.02
CA LYS A 178 -46.32 36.35 29.54
C LYS A 178 -45.71 36.31 28.14
N ILE A 179 -45.13 35.20 27.71
CA ILE A 179 -44.69 35.00 26.31
C ILE A 179 -45.91 34.94 25.39
N GLU A 180 -46.97 34.26 25.82
CA GLU A 180 -48.22 34.10 25.07
C GLU A 180 -49.00 35.41 24.95
N GLU A 181 -49.14 36.18 26.04
CA GLU A 181 -49.72 37.53 26.02
C GLU A 181 -48.96 38.45 25.05
N SER A 182 -47.62 38.47 25.12
CA SER A 182 -46.77 39.26 24.22
C SER A 182 -46.98 38.87 22.76
N ARG A 183 -47.15 37.58 22.49
CA ARG A 183 -47.41 37.05 21.16
C ARG A 183 -48.82 37.39 20.67
N ALA A 184 -49.84 37.29 21.51
CA ALA A 184 -51.22 37.64 21.17
C ALA A 184 -51.29 39.11 20.74
N ALA A 185 -50.63 40.01 21.48
CA ALA A 185 -50.53 41.43 21.10
C ALA A 185 -49.81 41.64 19.75
N ARG A 186 -48.80 40.81 19.43
CA ARG A 186 -48.13 40.84 18.12
C ARG A 186 -49.04 40.41 16.98
N LEU A 187 -49.83 39.35 17.20
CA LEU A 187 -50.76 38.80 16.20
C LEU A 187 -51.96 39.74 15.98
N ALA A 188 -52.40 40.43 17.02
CA ALA A 188 -53.44 41.47 16.94
C ALA A 188 -52.96 42.78 16.29
N GLY A 189 -51.69 42.88 15.84
CA GLY A 189 -51.14 44.06 15.17
C GLY A 189 -50.80 45.24 16.10
N ASN A 190 -50.98 45.10 17.42
CA ASN A 190 -50.80 46.19 18.38
C ASN A 190 -49.33 46.34 18.80
N ARG A 191 -48.56 47.12 18.04
CA ARG A 191 -47.09 47.24 18.16
C ARG A 191 -46.60 47.75 19.51
N ASP A 192 -47.28 48.72 20.11
CA ASP A 192 -46.84 49.33 21.37
C ASP A 192 -47.10 48.41 22.56
N GLN A 193 -48.26 47.74 22.57
CA GLN A 193 -48.59 46.72 23.55
C GLN A 193 -47.62 45.53 23.47
N HIS A 194 -47.27 45.10 22.26
CA HIS A 194 -46.26 44.04 22.07
C HIS A 194 -44.87 44.46 22.60
N ARG A 195 -44.42 45.69 22.34
CA ARG A 195 -43.13 46.19 22.85
C ARG A 195 -43.10 46.24 24.38
N ALA A 196 -44.17 46.70 25.01
CA ALA A 196 -44.27 46.76 26.47
C ALA A 196 -44.28 45.36 27.10
N LEU A 197 -45.09 44.44 26.57
CA LEU A 197 -45.15 43.07 27.04
C LEU A 197 -43.83 42.33 26.81
N SER A 198 -43.20 42.49 25.64
CA SER A 198 -41.92 41.86 25.33
C SER A 198 -40.79 42.28 26.28
N ARG A 199 -40.77 43.56 26.71
CA ARG A 199 -39.83 44.02 27.74
C ARG A 199 -40.05 43.31 29.07
N ARG A 200 -41.32 43.20 29.53
CA ARG A 200 -41.64 42.46 30.76
C ARG A 200 -41.25 41.00 30.65
N THR A 201 -41.60 40.33 29.55
CA THR A 201 -41.25 38.92 29.29
C THR A 201 -39.74 38.68 29.37
N ARG A 202 -38.91 39.60 28.86
CA ARG A 202 -37.44 39.49 28.98
C ARG A 202 -36.95 39.55 30.42
N THR A 203 -37.57 40.38 31.26
CA THR A 203 -37.22 40.45 32.69
C THR A 203 -37.53 39.13 33.39
N PHE A 204 -38.73 38.58 33.19
CA PHE A 204 -39.13 37.29 33.76
C PHE A 204 -38.23 36.13 33.28
N LEU A 205 -37.89 36.11 31.98
CA LEU A 205 -36.95 35.13 31.43
C LEU A 205 -35.55 35.22 32.05
N ARG A 206 -35.09 36.43 32.39
CA ARG A 206 -33.81 36.64 33.07
C ARG A 206 -33.86 36.10 34.50
N THR A 207 -34.93 36.39 35.23
CA THR A 207 -35.15 35.89 36.60
C THR A 207 -35.22 34.36 36.64
N ASP A 208 -35.94 33.75 35.70
CA ASP A 208 -36.01 32.28 35.60
C ASP A 208 -34.65 31.65 35.27
N ASN A 209 -33.87 32.28 34.38
CA ASN A 209 -32.52 31.82 34.08
C ASN A 209 -31.58 31.94 35.29
N GLU A 210 -31.65 33.05 36.04
CA GLU A 210 -30.87 33.22 37.27
C GLU A 210 -31.25 32.20 38.34
N ARG A 211 -32.54 31.88 38.49
CA ARG A 211 -33.03 30.83 39.41
C ARG A 211 -32.50 29.45 39.02
N TYR A 212 -32.52 29.12 37.73
CA TYR A 212 -32.04 27.85 37.21
C TYR A 212 -30.53 27.67 37.32
N VAL A 213 -29.76 28.72 37.03
CA VAL A 213 -28.30 28.68 37.21
C VAL A 213 -27.96 28.51 38.69
N ARG A 214 -28.69 29.17 39.59
CA ARG A 214 -28.51 29.02 41.04
C ARG A 214 -28.83 27.60 41.51
N SER A 215 -29.95 27.01 41.10
CA SER A 215 -30.27 25.63 41.48
C SER A 215 -29.24 24.62 40.97
N LEU A 216 -28.71 24.85 39.77
CA LEU A 216 -27.69 23.97 39.19
C LEU A 216 -26.34 24.09 39.91
N ALA A 217 -26.03 25.26 40.48
CA ALA A 217 -24.86 25.46 41.34
C ALA A 217 -25.04 24.75 42.70
N GLU A 218 -26.22 24.87 43.31
CA GLU A 218 -26.59 24.15 44.54
C GLU A 218 -26.52 22.62 44.35
N ASP A 219 -26.99 22.10 43.21
CA ASP A 219 -26.88 20.68 42.86
C ASP A 219 -25.41 20.22 42.77
N VAL A 220 -24.53 21.03 42.18
CA VAL A 220 -23.09 20.74 42.09
C VAL A 220 -22.47 20.69 43.49
N GLU A 221 -22.75 21.70 44.32
CA GLU A 221 -22.24 21.76 45.69
C GLU A 221 -22.75 20.57 46.52
N GLY A 222 -24.03 20.21 46.39
CA GLY A 222 -24.63 19.04 47.02
C GLY A 222 -23.93 17.74 46.62
N HIS A 223 -23.73 17.51 45.32
CA HIS A 223 -23.06 16.30 44.82
C HIS A 223 -21.57 16.25 45.18
N LEU A 224 -20.89 17.40 45.27
CA LEU A 224 -19.50 17.47 45.74
C LEU A 224 -19.40 17.16 47.24
N ASN A 225 -20.35 17.64 48.05
CA ASN A 225 -20.39 17.34 49.48
C ASN A 225 -20.69 15.87 49.77
N THR A 226 -21.47 15.19 48.93
CA THR A 226 -21.72 13.73 49.03
C THR A 226 -20.65 12.87 48.34
N ASN A 227 -19.59 13.50 47.79
CA ASN A 227 -18.51 12.87 47.04
C ASN A 227 -18.96 12.06 45.80
N ASP A 228 -20.11 12.41 45.21
CA ASP A 228 -20.62 11.78 44.00
C ASP A 228 -20.19 12.56 42.74
N LEU A 229 -19.04 12.16 42.20
CA LEU A 229 -18.34 12.92 41.15
C LEU A 229 -19.04 12.89 39.79
N ARG A 230 -19.80 11.84 39.46
CA ARG A 230 -20.44 11.69 38.13
C ARG A 230 -21.59 12.67 37.92
N PRO A 231 -22.56 12.80 38.85
CA PRO A 231 -23.61 13.80 38.78
C PRO A 231 -23.06 15.22 38.89
N ALA A 232 -22.08 15.46 39.77
CA ALA A 232 -21.40 16.75 39.91
C ALA A 232 -20.80 17.19 38.56
N TYR A 233 -20.07 16.30 37.87
CA TYR A 233 -19.48 16.59 36.56
C TYR A 233 -20.54 16.91 35.49
N ARG A 234 -21.68 16.20 35.48
CA ARG A 234 -22.77 16.47 34.52
C ARG A 234 -23.44 17.82 34.78
N ALA A 235 -23.71 18.17 36.03
CA ALA A 235 -24.28 19.46 36.40
C ALA A 235 -23.29 20.61 36.11
N LEU A 236 -22.00 20.41 36.37
CA LEU A 236 -20.93 21.35 36.04
C LEU A 236 -20.79 21.56 34.52
N LYS A 237 -20.95 20.49 33.72
CA LYS A 237 -20.97 20.58 32.25
C LYS A 237 -22.15 21.39 31.71
N LYS A 238 -23.30 21.37 32.41
CA LYS A 238 -24.47 22.20 32.07
C LYS A 238 -24.29 23.67 32.48
N LEU A 239 -23.60 23.95 33.59
CA LEU A 239 -23.21 25.31 34.01
C LEU A 239 -22.18 25.93 33.07
N ARG A 240 -21.27 25.12 32.54
CA ARG A 240 -20.27 25.57 31.57
C ARG A 240 -20.94 25.85 30.24
N SER A 241 -21.35 27.11 30.03
CA SER A 241 -21.62 27.68 28.70
C SER A 241 -20.55 27.17 27.72
N LYS A 242 -20.96 26.70 26.53
CA LYS A 242 -20.06 26.29 25.44
C LYS A 242 -18.99 27.37 25.28
N SER A 243 -17.83 27.14 25.88
CA SER A 243 -16.67 27.98 25.69
C SER A 243 -16.39 27.95 24.19
N SER A 244 -16.47 29.11 23.54
CA SER A 244 -15.73 29.36 22.31
C SER A 244 -14.33 28.76 22.50
N SER A 245 -13.86 27.99 21.52
CA SER A 245 -12.59 27.27 21.61
C SER A 245 -11.49 28.24 22.04
N ARG A 246 -10.75 27.92 23.11
CA ARG A 246 -9.51 28.64 23.42
C ARG A 246 -8.60 28.49 22.20
N ALA A 247 -8.04 29.60 21.73
CA ALA A 247 -6.88 29.57 20.86
C ALA A 247 -5.83 28.64 21.49
N SER A 248 -5.50 27.56 20.79
CA SER A 248 -4.54 26.55 21.25
C SER A 248 -3.15 27.16 21.20
N ALA A 249 -2.62 27.62 22.33
CA ALA A 249 -1.23 28.01 22.41
C ALA A 249 -0.34 26.79 22.12
N ILE A 250 0.63 26.96 21.22
CA ILE A 250 1.52 25.89 20.73
C ILE A 250 2.87 26.07 21.38
N ARG A 251 3.52 24.97 21.78
CA ARG A 251 4.87 25.01 22.35
C ARG A 251 5.93 24.99 21.23
N THR A 252 6.93 25.85 21.34
CA THR A 252 8.15 25.79 20.51
C THR A 252 9.07 24.67 20.98
N ALA A 253 10.08 24.32 20.17
CA ALA A 253 11.05 23.27 20.48
C ALA A 253 11.79 23.52 21.82
N ASP A 254 12.00 24.79 22.18
CA ASP A 254 12.62 25.21 23.45
C ASP A 254 11.64 25.24 24.64
N GLY A 255 10.40 24.79 24.44
CA GLY A 255 9.37 24.71 25.49
C GLY A 255 8.62 26.01 25.79
N ARG A 256 8.85 27.10 25.03
CA ARG A 256 8.11 28.37 25.21
C ARG A 256 6.71 28.26 24.61
N LEU A 257 5.71 28.83 25.29
CA LEU A 257 4.34 28.89 24.78
C LEU A 257 4.19 30.07 23.82
N VAL A 258 3.72 29.79 22.60
CA VAL A 258 3.41 30.79 21.58
C VAL A 258 1.90 30.81 21.34
N SER A 259 1.27 31.90 21.76
CA SER A 259 -0.16 32.16 21.59
C SER A 259 -0.50 33.07 20.40
N ASP A 260 0.52 33.69 19.80
CA ASP A 260 0.37 34.61 18.68
C ASP A 260 0.21 33.86 17.35
N MET A 261 -0.66 34.33 16.46
CA MET A 261 -1.00 33.62 15.23
C MET A 261 0.20 33.51 14.28
N ASP A 262 0.97 34.58 14.12
CA ASP A 262 2.17 34.57 13.28
C ASP A 262 3.25 33.63 13.84
N GLY A 263 3.39 33.60 15.16
CA GLY A 263 4.30 32.68 15.85
C GLY A 263 3.85 31.22 15.78
N GLN A 264 2.54 30.96 15.82
CA GLN A 264 1.97 29.62 15.63
C GLN A 264 2.14 29.15 14.19
N MET A 265 1.92 30.02 13.20
CA MET A 265 2.14 29.72 11.79
C MET A 265 3.62 29.45 11.50
N ALA A 266 4.54 30.24 12.07
CA ALA A 266 5.97 30.01 11.95
C ALA A 266 6.38 28.66 12.59
N ARG A 267 5.83 28.31 13.76
CA ARG A 267 6.11 27.03 14.41
C ARG A 267 5.54 25.84 13.63
N TRP A 268 4.35 25.96 13.07
CA TRP A 268 3.79 24.94 12.19
C TRP A 268 4.61 24.80 10.91
N ALA A 269 5.05 25.89 10.29
CA ALA A 269 5.92 25.86 9.12
C ALA A 269 7.27 25.19 9.43
N GLU A 270 7.85 25.43 10.60
CA GLU A 270 9.07 24.77 11.06
C GLU A 270 8.84 23.27 11.36
N TYR A 271 7.77 22.93 12.08
CA TYR A 271 7.39 21.54 12.39
C TYR A 271 7.13 20.75 11.11
N PHE A 272 6.36 21.31 10.18
CA PHE A 272 6.11 20.71 8.88
C PHE A 272 7.36 20.71 7.99
N GLY A 273 8.23 21.73 8.04
CA GLY A 273 9.51 21.72 7.34
C GLY A 273 10.48 20.64 7.84
N GLN A 274 10.46 20.36 9.14
CA GLN A 274 11.19 19.24 9.75
C GLN A 274 10.57 17.89 9.40
N LEU A 275 9.23 17.79 9.38
CA LEU A 275 8.51 16.58 8.94
C LEU A 275 8.68 16.30 7.44
N PHE A 276 8.78 17.36 6.62
CA PHE A 276 8.70 17.33 5.16
C PHE A 276 9.94 17.96 4.50
N THR A 277 11.13 17.54 4.91
CA THR A 277 12.41 18.10 4.40
C THR A 277 12.55 18.04 2.87
N TYR A 278 11.71 17.27 2.17
CA TYR A 278 11.42 17.44 0.76
C TYR A 278 9.90 17.41 0.56
N ASN A 279 9.29 18.55 0.22
CA ASN A 279 7.88 18.69 -0.18
C ASN A 279 7.47 17.62 -1.20
N LEU A 280 7.05 16.45 -0.74
CA LEU A 280 6.29 15.51 -1.54
C LEU A 280 4.84 15.91 -1.33
N ALA A 281 4.34 16.80 -2.19
CA ALA A 281 2.94 17.18 -2.17
C ALA A 281 2.04 15.93 -2.22
N CYS A 282 0.81 16.01 -1.71
CA CYS A 282 -0.19 14.96 -1.93
C CYS A 282 -0.19 14.53 -3.41
N GLY A 283 0.10 13.25 -3.69
CA GLY A 283 0.23 12.71 -5.05
C GLY A 283 1.65 12.42 -5.55
N GLN A 284 2.70 12.78 -4.79
CA GLN A 284 4.10 12.54 -5.19
C GLN A 284 4.78 11.33 -4.50
N ALA A 285 4.02 10.45 -3.84
CA ALA A 285 4.55 9.27 -3.14
C ALA A 285 5.45 8.38 -4.03
N TYR A 286 5.20 8.34 -5.34
CA TYR A 286 6.01 7.60 -6.32
C TYR A 286 7.50 7.99 -6.33
N LEU A 287 7.88 9.19 -5.88
CA LEU A 287 9.27 9.63 -5.80
C LEU A 287 10.05 8.90 -4.70
N GLN A 288 9.41 8.54 -3.59
CA GLN A 288 10.04 7.72 -2.53
C GLN A 288 10.38 6.32 -3.09
N THR A 289 9.40 5.74 -3.77
CA THR A 289 9.52 4.45 -4.46
C THR A 289 10.60 4.47 -5.55
N SER A 290 10.69 5.57 -6.30
CA SER A 290 11.68 5.75 -7.37
C SER A 290 13.12 5.77 -6.84
N PHE A 291 13.33 6.08 -5.55
CA PHE A 291 14.66 6.20 -4.95
C PHE A 291 15.47 4.90 -5.05
N GLN A 292 14.84 3.75 -4.80
CA GLN A 292 15.48 2.44 -4.92
C GLN A 292 15.54 1.97 -6.38
N SER A 293 14.48 2.23 -7.17
CA SER A 293 14.42 1.81 -8.56
C SER A 293 15.46 2.50 -9.44
N VAL A 294 15.72 3.80 -9.21
CA VAL A 294 16.75 4.56 -9.94
C VAL A 294 18.15 4.03 -9.61
N TYR A 295 18.41 3.62 -8.36
CA TYR A 295 19.67 2.96 -7.99
C TYR A 295 19.85 1.61 -8.69
N MET A 296 18.80 0.78 -8.73
CA MET A 296 18.82 -0.50 -9.45
C MET A 296 18.98 -0.32 -10.96
N PHE A 297 18.36 0.70 -11.54
CA PHE A 297 18.54 1.08 -12.93
C PHE A 297 20.00 1.48 -13.21
N GLY A 298 20.59 2.28 -12.31
CA GLY A 298 22.02 2.60 -12.34
C GLY A 298 22.90 1.36 -12.41
N ILE A 299 22.66 0.35 -11.56
CA ILE A 299 23.43 -0.92 -11.58
C ILE A 299 23.31 -1.62 -12.95
N SER A 300 22.09 -1.68 -13.51
CA SER A 300 21.83 -2.33 -14.80
C SER A 300 22.60 -1.67 -15.95
N VAL A 301 22.69 -0.35 -15.96
CA VAL A 301 23.46 0.41 -16.97
C VAL A 301 24.96 0.34 -16.67
N GLY A 302 25.35 0.40 -15.40
CA GLY A 302 26.75 0.39 -14.97
C GLY A 302 27.46 -0.94 -15.21
N ALA A 303 26.77 -2.08 -15.13
CA ALA A 303 27.40 -3.40 -15.26
C ALA A 303 28.03 -3.66 -16.65
N PRO A 304 27.33 -3.45 -17.79
CA PRO A 304 27.95 -3.57 -19.11
C PRO A 304 29.09 -2.58 -19.35
N VAL A 305 28.93 -1.33 -18.89
CA VAL A 305 29.95 -0.28 -19.02
C VAL A 305 31.21 -0.66 -18.22
N ASN A 306 31.04 -1.14 -16.99
CA ASN A 306 32.12 -1.66 -16.17
C ASN A 306 32.83 -2.83 -16.86
N GLY A 307 32.09 -3.79 -17.42
CA GLY A 307 32.68 -4.90 -18.17
C GLY A 307 33.60 -4.43 -19.29
N TYR A 308 33.12 -3.51 -20.13
CA TYR A 308 33.91 -2.92 -21.21
C TYR A 308 35.15 -2.18 -20.71
N LEU A 309 35.00 -1.30 -19.71
CA LEU A 309 36.11 -0.49 -19.21
C LEU A 309 37.17 -1.33 -18.48
N SER A 310 36.71 -2.31 -17.71
CA SER A 310 37.55 -3.24 -16.95
C SER A 310 38.36 -4.15 -17.88
N ASP A 311 37.76 -4.61 -18.98
CA ASP A 311 38.46 -5.39 -20.02
C ASP A 311 39.46 -4.53 -20.79
N LYS A 312 39.06 -3.32 -21.21
CA LYS A 312 39.85 -2.47 -22.12
C LYS A 312 41.02 -1.75 -21.45
N TYR A 313 40.80 -1.13 -20.29
CA TYR A 313 41.78 -0.21 -19.70
C TYR A 313 42.64 -0.87 -18.63
N SER A 314 42.01 -1.55 -17.67
CA SER A 314 42.66 -2.21 -16.52
C SER A 314 41.59 -2.62 -15.52
N ARG A 315 41.72 -3.80 -14.90
CA ARG A 315 40.80 -4.23 -13.85
C ARG A 315 41.04 -3.41 -12.57
N LYS A 316 42.30 -3.29 -12.13
CA LYS A 316 42.70 -2.51 -10.95
C LYS A 316 42.26 -1.05 -11.04
N ARG A 317 42.56 -0.35 -12.14
CA ARG A 317 42.23 1.08 -12.29
C ARG A 317 40.71 1.32 -12.29
N THR A 318 39.95 0.38 -12.86
CA THR A 318 38.49 0.44 -12.86
C THR A 318 37.91 0.31 -11.44
N VAL A 319 38.48 -0.59 -10.62
CA VAL A 319 38.13 -0.71 -9.19
C VAL A 319 38.50 0.56 -8.43
N MET A 320 39.72 1.08 -8.61
CA MET A 320 40.19 2.30 -7.94
C MET A 320 39.29 3.49 -8.25
N PHE A 321 38.98 3.71 -9.53
CA PHE A 321 38.05 4.75 -9.96
C PHE A 321 36.66 4.55 -9.34
N GLY A 322 36.13 3.32 -9.41
CA GLY A 322 34.83 2.98 -8.85
C GLY A 322 34.70 3.34 -7.38
N TYR A 323 35.64 2.90 -6.54
CA TYR A 323 35.62 3.16 -5.09
C TYR A 323 35.76 4.64 -4.76
N VAL A 324 36.74 5.33 -5.35
CA VAL A 324 36.96 6.76 -5.10
C VAL A 324 35.73 7.57 -5.51
N ALA A 325 35.21 7.33 -6.71
CA ALA A 325 34.03 8.02 -7.20
C ALA A 325 32.79 7.71 -6.34
N PHE A 326 32.62 6.45 -5.90
CA PHE A 326 31.49 6.05 -5.05
C PHE A 326 31.52 6.74 -3.68
N ILE A 327 32.69 6.83 -3.04
CA ILE A 327 32.85 7.51 -1.75
C ILE A 327 32.60 9.02 -1.88
N VAL A 328 33.23 9.67 -2.87
CA VAL A 328 33.06 11.11 -3.10
C VAL A 328 31.60 11.42 -3.39
N LEU A 329 30.97 10.68 -4.31
CA LEU A 329 29.57 10.89 -4.65
C LEU A 329 28.64 10.56 -3.47
N GLY A 330 28.96 9.55 -2.67
CA GLY A 330 28.20 9.17 -1.48
C GLY A 330 28.18 10.29 -0.44
N LEU A 331 29.34 10.89 -0.16
CA LEU A 331 29.47 12.02 0.75
C LEU A 331 28.77 13.27 0.20
N VAL A 332 28.99 13.61 -1.07
CA VAL A 332 28.33 14.76 -1.71
C VAL A 332 26.81 14.59 -1.69
N SER A 333 26.31 13.38 -1.99
CA SER A 333 24.87 13.10 -2.06
C SER A 333 24.12 13.31 -0.75
N ALA A 334 24.79 13.14 0.40
CA ALA A 334 24.19 13.37 1.72
C ALA A 334 23.82 14.83 1.95
N TRP A 335 24.53 15.77 1.30
CA TRP A 335 24.39 17.22 1.51
C TRP A 335 23.71 17.93 0.34
N LEU A 336 23.25 17.20 -0.68
CA LEU A 336 22.50 17.80 -1.78
C LEU A 336 21.16 18.37 -1.29
N PRO A 337 20.77 19.58 -1.72
CA PRO A 337 19.56 20.25 -1.26
C PRO A 337 18.30 19.88 -2.07
N PHE A 338 18.45 19.40 -3.31
CA PHE A 338 17.33 19.11 -4.21
C PHE A 338 17.15 17.60 -4.42
N LEU A 339 15.91 17.10 -4.30
CA LEU A 339 15.59 15.68 -4.47
C LEU A 339 15.97 15.14 -5.86
N SER A 340 15.78 15.93 -6.92
CA SER A 340 16.17 15.55 -8.29
C SER A 340 17.68 15.32 -8.41
N LEU A 341 18.51 16.15 -7.77
CA LEU A 341 19.96 15.96 -7.75
C LEU A 341 20.34 14.72 -6.95
N ILE A 342 19.62 14.41 -5.87
CA ILE A 342 19.83 13.19 -5.09
C ILE A 342 19.48 11.95 -5.92
N LEU A 343 18.40 11.99 -6.71
CA LEU A 343 18.03 10.89 -7.61
C LEU A 343 19.08 10.68 -8.72
N VAL A 344 19.61 11.78 -9.30
CA VAL A 344 20.72 11.70 -10.26
C VAL A 344 21.96 11.12 -9.60
N ALA A 345 22.32 11.58 -8.39
CA ALA A 345 23.43 11.02 -7.63
C ALA A 345 23.20 9.52 -7.33
N ARG A 346 21.97 9.12 -6.99
CA ARG A 346 21.59 7.71 -6.77
C ARG A 346 21.76 6.85 -8.02
N PHE A 347 21.40 7.36 -9.19
CA PHE A 347 21.66 6.67 -10.45
C PHE A 347 23.16 6.40 -10.63
N PHE A 348 23.98 7.43 -10.46
CA PHE A 348 25.44 7.29 -10.60
C PHE A 348 26.07 6.42 -9.51
N LEU A 349 25.59 6.48 -8.26
CA LEU A 349 26.00 5.55 -7.20
C LEU A 349 25.67 4.10 -7.60
N GLY A 350 24.47 3.86 -8.16
CA GLY A 350 24.08 2.56 -8.68
C GLY A 350 25.00 2.10 -9.81
N ALA A 351 25.33 2.99 -10.75
CA ALA A 351 26.25 2.69 -11.84
C ALA A 351 27.66 2.35 -11.32
N LEU A 352 28.19 3.13 -10.36
CA LEU A 352 29.50 2.93 -9.75
C LEU A 352 29.57 1.69 -8.85
N HIS A 353 28.45 1.25 -8.28
CA HIS A 353 28.39 0.00 -7.50
C HIS A 353 28.85 -1.20 -8.35
N ALA A 354 28.53 -1.22 -9.64
CA ALA A 354 29.00 -2.27 -10.55
C ALA A 354 30.53 -2.29 -10.67
N PHE A 355 31.18 -1.13 -10.65
CA PHE A 355 32.64 -0.99 -10.73
C PHE A 355 33.31 -1.50 -9.46
N CYS A 356 32.75 -1.17 -8.31
CA CYS A 356 33.27 -1.62 -7.02
C CYS A 356 33.09 -3.13 -6.86
N LYS A 357 31.88 -3.65 -7.08
CA LYS A 357 31.54 -5.05 -6.79
C LYS A 357 32.09 -6.01 -7.84
N TYR A 358 31.76 -5.82 -9.12
CA TYR A 358 32.06 -6.84 -10.13
C TYR A 358 33.54 -6.88 -10.49
N SER A 359 34.20 -5.74 -10.69
CA SER A 359 35.63 -5.75 -11.02
C SER A 359 36.49 -6.29 -9.87
N SER A 360 36.12 -6.03 -8.61
CA SER A 360 36.80 -6.64 -7.46
C SER A 360 36.62 -8.16 -7.40
N LEU A 361 35.40 -8.64 -7.67
CA LEU A 361 35.12 -10.08 -7.72
C LEU A 361 35.89 -10.77 -8.87
N ILE A 362 36.03 -10.11 -10.02
CA ILE A 362 36.77 -10.67 -11.16
C ILE A 362 38.26 -10.78 -10.84
N ILE A 363 38.89 -9.72 -10.30
CA ILE A 363 40.30 -9.77 -9.89
C ILE A 363 40.52 -10.92 -8.89
N LEU A 364 39.65 -11.01 -7.89
CA LEU A 364 39.73 -12.07 -6.89
C LEU A 364 39.62 -13.46 -7.54
N MET A 365 38.70 -13.64 -8.48
CA MET A 365 38.52 -14.91 -9.20
C MET A 365 39.72 -15.29 -10.07
N GLU A 366 40.35 -14.31 -10.71
CA GLU A 366 41.51 -14.53 -11.57
C GLU A 366 42.76 -14.89 -10.75
N VAL A 367 42.85 -14.46 -9.49
CA VAL A 367 43.99 -14.75 -8.59
C VAL A 367 43.81 -16.04 -7.79
N LEU A 368 42.58 -16.38 -7.37
CA LEU A 368 42.34 -17.56 -6.54
C LEU A 368 42.51 -18.88 -7.31
N GLU A 369 43.03 -19.91 -6.63
CA GLU A 369 43.03 -21.29 -7.15
C GLU A 369 41.58 -21.82 -7.27
N PRO A 370 41.24 -22.59 -8.33
CA PRO A 370 39.90 -23.12 -8.53
C PRO A 370 39.27 -23.82 -7.32
N LYS A 371 40.08 -24.50 -6.48
CA LYS A 371 39.61 -25.24 -5.30
C LYS A 371 38.97 -24.36 -4.23
N ILE A 372 39.51 -23.15 -4.02
CA ILE A 372 39.08 -22.25 -2.93
C ILE A 372 38.06 -21.19 -3.39
N ARG A 373 37.96 -20.95 -4.71
CA ARG A 373 37.06 -19.92 -5.30
C ARG A 373 35.64 -19.96 -4.76
N THR A 374 35.03 -21.14 -4.73
CA THR A 374 33.64 -21.30 -4.29
C THR A 374 33.47 -20.90 -2.82
N LEU A 375 34.36 -21.36 -1.94
CA LEU A 375 34.33 -21.03 -0.52
C LEU A 375 34.51 -19.52 -0.29
N THR A 376 35.44 -18.90 -1.01
CA THR A 376 35.68 -17.45 -0.88
C THR A 376 34.47 -16.63 -1.35
N VAL A 377 33.78 -17.03 -2.42
CA VAL A 377 32.54 -16.36 -2.85
C VAL A 377 31.44 -16.44 -1.81
N PHE A 378 31.25 -17.62 -1.20
CA PHE A 378 30.28 -17.75 -0.11
C PHE A 378 30.63 -16.81 1.04
N GLY A 379 31.90 -16.76 1.45
CA GLY A 379 32.37 -15.84 2.49
C GLY A 379 32.08 -14.37 2.17
N ILE A 380 32.27 -13.93 0.92
CA ILE A 380 31.98 -12.54 0.50
C ILE A 380 30.48 -12.24 0.56
N ASN A 381 29.63 -13.18 0.18
CA ASN A 381 28.18 -12.96 0.26
C ASN A 381 27.71 -12.84 1.72
N THR A 382 28.35 -13.54 2.66
CA THR A 382 28.08 -13.37 4.10
C THR A 382 28.35 -11.95 4.60
N VAL A 383 29.36 -11.25 4.02
CA VAL A 383 29.67 -9.86 4.36
C VAL A 383 28.49 -8.92 4.05
N TRP A 384 27.67 -9.24 3.03
CA TRP A 384 26.47 -8.46 2.72
C TRP A 384 25.47 -8.50 3.89
N GLY A 385 25.16 -9.70 4.41
CA GLY A 385 24.26 -9.86 5.56
C GLY A 385 24.77 -9.15 6.83
N VAL A 386 26.07 -9.27 7.12
CA VAL A 386 26.70 -8.55 8.24
C VAL A 386 26.60 -7.03 8.04
N THR A 387 26.81 -6.55 6.82
CA THR A 387 26.73 -5.11 6.51
C THR A 387 25.31 -4.58 6.66
N VAL A 388 24.30 -5.33 6.21
CA VAL A 388 22.88 -4.99 6.40
C VAL A 388 22.54 -4.91 7.89
N MET A 389 23.01 -5.88 8.68
CA MET A 389 22.83 -5.90 10.13
C MET A 389 23.48 -4.68 10.80
N LEU A 390 24.73 -4.37 10.46
CA LEU A 390 25.44 -3.18 10.96
C LEU A 390 24.76 -1.88 10.55
N TYR A 391 24.28 -1.78 9.30
CA TYR A 391 23.58 -0.61 8.79
C TYR A 391 22.23 -0.39 9.51
N GLY A 392 21.49 -1.46 9.79
CA GLY A 392 20.29 -1.40 10.63
C GLY A 392 20.59 -0.91 12.05
N GLY A 393 21.67 -1.41 12.66
CA GLY A 393 22.11 -0.95 13.99
C GLY A 393 22.53 0.53 13.99
N LEU A 394 23.27 0.98 12.98
CA LEU A 394 23.63 2.39 12.81
C LEU A 394 22.40 3.29 12.62
N GLY A 395 21.41 2.85 11.84
CA GLY A 395 20.16 3.58 11.66
C GLY A 395 19.29 3.66 12.91
N TYR A 396 19.37 2.66 13.79
CA TYR A 396 18.71 2.71 15.10
C TYR A 396 19.31 3.80 16.00
N LEU A 397 20.64 3.97 15.97
CA LEU A 397 21.37 4.96 16.76
C LEU A 397 21.31 6.38 16.16
N ILE A 398 21.36 6.50 14.83
CA ILE A 398 21.40 7.76 14.09
C ILE A 398 20.10 7.90 13.29
N ARG A 399 19.17 8.71 13.79
CA ARG A 399 17.85 8.93 13.15
C ARG A 399 17.89 9.95 12.00
N ASP A 400 18.91 10.82 11.95
CA ASP A 400 19.09 11.76 10.84
C ASP A 400 19.70 11.04 9.62
N TRP A 401 18.96 10.98 8.51
CA TRP A 401 19.36 10.24 7.32
C TRP A 401 20.61 10.81 6.62
N ARG A 402 20.88 12.12 6.74
CA ARG A 402 22.08 12.75 6.14
C ARG A 402 23.32 12.35 6.90
N ILE A 403 23.22 12.39 8.24
CA ILE A 403 24.29 11.95 9.13
C ILE A 403 24.49 10.44 8.98
N LEU A 404 23.41 9.66 8.88
CA LEU A 404 23.46 8.21 8.66
C LEU A 404 24.16 7.86 7.34
N GLN A 405 23.81 8.50 6.23
CA GLN A 405 24.46 8.32 4.93
C GLN A 405 25.96 8.66 5.00
N THR A 406 26.31 9.76 5.68
CA THR A 406 27.71 10.18 5.86
C THR A 406 28.47 9.18 6.72
N ALA A 407 27.93 8.80 7.87
CA ALA A 407 28.50 7.84 8.80
C ALA A 407 28.69 6.45 8.16
N ALA A 408 27.77 6.02 7.31
CA ALA A 408 27.90 4.76 6.57
C ALA A 408 28.96 4.81 5.46
N THR A 409 29.22 5.99 4.89
CA THR A 409 30.20 6.16 3.80
C THR A 409 31.63 6.36 4.31
N LEU A 410 31.80 7.01 5.47
CA LEU A 410 33.10 7.33 6.06
C LEU A 410 34.04 6.13 6.26
N PRO A 411 33.58 4.95 6.76
CA PRO A 411 34.44 3.76 6.85
C PRO A 411 35.05 3.34 5.52
N GLY A 412 34.42 3.67 4.38
CA GLY A 412 34.96 3.43 3.05
C GLY A 412 36.31 4.14 2.80
N LEU A 413 36.59 5.24 3.49
CA LEU A 413 37.88 5.94 3.39
C LEU A 413 39.05 5.08 3.89
N LEU A 414 38.80 4.16 4.84
CA LEU A 414 39.82 3.26 5.37
C LEU A 414 40.30 2.24 4.32
N ILE A 415 39.51 2.00 3.27
CA ILE A 415 39.86 1.09 2.18
C ILE A 415 40.77 1.77 1.14
N LEU A 416 40.80 3.11 1.08
CA LEU A 416 41.57 3.84 0.07
C LEU A 416 43.06 3.46 0.04
N PRO A 417 43.78 3.32 1.18
CA PRO A 417 45.17 2.87 1.16
C PRO A 417 45.34 1.43 0.65
N ALA A 418 44.38 0.54 0.96
CA ALA A 418 44.42 -0.86 0.54
C ALA A 418 44.34 -1.00 -1.00
N LEU A 419 43.67 -0.06 -1.69
CA LEU A 419 43.58 -0.05 -3.15
C LEU A 419 44.95 0.11 -3.85
N TRP A 420 45.95 0.69 -3.17
CA TRP A 420 47.30 0.85 -3.69
C TRP A 420 48.11 -0.45 -3.60
N VAL A 421 47.81 -1.26 -2.58
CA VAL A 421 48.47 -2.55 -2.31
C VAL A 421 48.04 -3.62 -3.31
N ILE A 422 46.79 -3.55 -3.79
CA ILE A 422 46.24 -4.47 -4.79
C ILE A 422 47.05 -4.41 -6.08
N ASP A 423 47.50 -5.55 -6.59
CA ASP A 423 48.16 -5.65 -7.89
C ASP A 423 47.15 -5.84 -9.03
N GLU A 424 47.59 -5.61 -10.26
CA GLU A 424 46.76 -5.90 -11.44
C GLU A 424 46.58 -7.41 -11.62
N SER A 425 45.48 -7.80 -12.25
CA SER A 425 45.24 -9.21 -12.59
C SER A 425 46.34 -9.75 -13.52
N PRO A 426 47.02 -10.86 -13.14
CA PRO A 426 48.06 -11.46 -13.98
C PRO A 426 47.48 -11.98 -15.30
N LEU A 427 46.24 -12.51 -15.27
CA LEU A 427 45.58 -13.01 -16.47
C LEU A 427 45.26 -11.87 -17.45
N TRP A 428 44.80 -10.73 -16.95
CA TRP A 428 44.52 -9.55 -17.78
C TRP A 428 45.79 -9.01 -18.44
N LEU A 429 46.92 -9.00 -17.71
CA LEU A 429 48.22 -8.58 -18.24
C LEU A 429 48.71 -9.48 -19.38
N ILE A 430 48.52 -10.79 -19.26
CA ILE A 430 48.87 -11.78 -20.30
C ILE A 430 48.04 -11.53 -21.55
N VAL A 431 46.70 -11.45 -21.40
CA VAL A 431 45.77 -11.27 -22.53
C VAL A 431 46.03 -9.97 -23.29
N ASN A 432 46.40 -8.89 -22.58
CA ASN A 432 46.70 -7.59 -23.21
C ASN A 432 48.15 -7.42 -23.67
N GLY A 433 48.92 -8.52 -23.78
CA GLY A 433 50.27 -8.47 -24.34
C GLY A 433 51.30 -7.77 -23.46
N ARG A 434 51.11 -7.78 -22.13
CA ARG A 434 52.05 -7.24 -21.12
C ARG A 434 52.63 -8.36 -20.24
N PRO A 435 53.30 -9.37 -20.81
CA PRO A 435 53.75 -10.56 -20.07
C PRO A 435 54.81 -10.23 -19.01
N GLN A 436 55.68 -9.24 -19.24
CA GLN A 436 56.74 -8.86 -18.29
C GLN A 436 56.17 -8.37 -16.96
N GLU A 437 55.07 -7.62 -16.99
CA GLU A 437 54.42 -7.14 -15.78
C GLU A 437 53.72 -8.27 -15.01
N ALA A 438 53.17 -9.26 -15.73
CA ALA A 438 52.61 -10.45 -15.09
C ALA A 438 53.70 -11.24 -14.32
N LEU A 439 54.91 -11.37 -14.89
CA LEU A 439 56.05 -11.99 -14.23
C LEU A 439 56.47 -11.22 -12.95
N GLN A 440 56.41 -9.88 -12.97
CA GLN A 440 56.68 -9.06 -11.78
C GLN A 440 55.64 -9.30 -10.66
N VAL A 441 54.36 -9.44 -11.02
CA VAL A 441 53.30 -9.77 -10.08
C VAL A 441 53.53 -11.16 -9.48
N PHE A 442 53.83 -12.18 -10.29
CA PHE A 442 54.20 -13.50 -9.80
C PHE A 442 55.44 -13.47 -8.88
N GLY A 443 56.46 -12.70 -9.25
CA GLY A 443 57.66 -12.46 -8.42
C GLY A 443 57.35 -11.79 -7.08
N LYS A 444 56.38 -10.89 -7.02
CA LYS A 444 55.93 -10.28 -5.76
C LYS A 444 55.18 -11.30 -4.89
N VAL A 445 54.26 -12.07 -5.48
CA VAL A 445 53.49 -13.11 -4.77
C VAL A 445 54.41 -14.21 -4.23
N ALA A 446 55.36 -14.69 -5.04
CA ALA A 446 56.35 -15.67 -4.63
C ALA A 446 57.19 -15.22 -3.43
N ARG A 447 57.63 -13.96 -3.42
CA ARG A 447 58.33 -13.36 -2.28
C ARG A 447 57.47 -13.29 -1.01
N TRP A 448 56.17 -13.01 -1.14
CA TRP A 448 55.25 -12.96 0.00
C TRP A 448 54.98 -14.35 0.58
N HIS A 449 54.91 -15.37 -0.27
CA HIS A 449 54.66 -16.76 0.15
C HIS A 449 55.94 -17.55 0.46
N GLY A 450 57.12 -17.00 0.18
CA GLY A 450 58.41 -17.68 0.39
C GLY A 450 58.59 -18.90 -0.50
N VAL A 451 58.01 -18.90 -1.71
CA VAL A 451 58.06 -20.02 -2.66
C VAL A 451 59.00 -19.68 -3.80
N ASP A 452 59.89 -20.61 -4.14
CA ASP A 452 60.78 -20.46 -5.30
C ASP A 452 60.00 -20.61 -6.60
N LEU A 453 60.19 -19.66 -7.52
CA LEU A 453 59.58 -19.68 -8.85
C LEU A 453 60.35 -20.63 -9.77
N PRO A 454 59.66 -21.27 -10.75
CA PRO A 454 60.33 -21.95 -11.86
C PRO A 454 61.31 -21.01 -12.58
N PRO A 455 62.28 -21.55 -13.35
CA PRO A 455 63.22 -20.74 -14.12
C PRO A 455 62.49 -19.69 -14.96
N GLU A 456 62.95 -18.43 -14.91
CA GLU A 456 62.29 -17.28 -15.53
C GLU A 456 62.02 -17.49 -17.03
N ALA A 457 62.91 -18.24 -17.71
CA ALA A 457 62.78 -18.59 -19.12
C ALA A 457 61.58 -19.52 -19.42
N GLU A 458 61.30 -20.47 -18.53
CA GLU A 458 60.17 -21.40 -18.68
C GLU A 458 58.84 -20.70 -18.40
N MET A 459 58.81 -19.86 -17.35
CA MET A 459 57.64 -19.05 -17.01
C MET A 459 57.31 -18.04 -18.11
N LYS A 460 58.32 -17.36 -18.66
CA LYS A 460 58.15 -16.42 -19.78
C LYS A 460 57.58 -17.13 -21.02
N LYS A 461 58.06 -18.33 -21.33
CA LYS A 461 57.56 -19.13 -22.46
C LYS A 461 56.08 -19.49 -22.28
N LEU A 462 55.68 -19.98 -21.11
CA LEU A 462 54.28 -20.31 -20.80
C LEU A 462 53.35 -19.09 -20.89
N VAL A 463 53.81 -17.95 -20.39
CA VAL A 463 53.07 -16.68 -20.40
C VAL A 463 52.94 -16.14 -21.83
N GLU A 464 53.97 -16.25 -22.66
CA GLU A 464 53.94 -15.84 -24.07
C GLU A 464 53.08 -16.77 -24.93
N GLU A 465 53.11 -18.08 -24.69
CA GLU A 465 52.21 -19.05 -25.34
C GLU A 465 50.74 -18.74 -25.04
N GLN A 466 50.40 -18.46 -23.77
CA GLN A 466 49.04 -18.07 -23.39
C GLN A 466 48.63 -16.69 -23.93
N ALA A 467 49.55 -15.73 -24.03
CA ALA A 467 49.27 -14.42 -24.62
C ALA A 467 48.94 -14.55 -26.11
N ALA A 468 49.68 -15.38 -26.85
CA ALA A 468 49.44 -15.63 -28.27
C ALA A 468 48.08 -16.30 -28.53
N GLU A 469 47.69 -17.26 -27.68
CA GLU A 469 46.38 -17.92 -27.75
C GLU A 469 45.22 -16.95 -27.43
N ALA A 470 45.41 -16.08 -26.44
CA ALA A 470 44.41 -15.10 -26.03
C ALA A 470 44.18 -13.96 -27.05
N GLN A 471 45.24 -13.51 -27.73
CA GLN A 471 45.17 -12.41 -28.72
C GLN A 471 44.36 -12.77 -29.97
N ASN A 472 44.38 -14.04 -30.40
CA ASN A 472 43.56 -14.51 -31.52
C ASN A 472 42.04 -14.40 -31.24
N THR A 473 41.65 -14.37 -29.96
CA THR A 473 40.25 -14.37 -29.53
C THR A 473 39.71 -12.96 -29.27
N THR A 474 40.58 -12.00 -28.92
CA THR A 474 40.20 -10.64 -28.46
C THR A 474 40.03 -9.60 -29.59
N LEU A 475 40.60 -9.84 -30.78
CA LEU A 475 40.59 -8.89 -31.91
C LEU A 475 39.20 -8.52 -32.49
N LYS A 476 38.11 -9.16 -32.03
CA LYS A 476 36.75 -8.93 -32.56
C LYS A 476 35.86 -7.97 -31.73
N ARG A 477 36.32 -7.41 -30.60
CA ARG A 477 35.41 -6.76 -29.63
C ARG A 477 35.86 -5.35 -29.22
N SER A 478 35.68 -4.34 -30.08
CA SER A 478 36.12 -2.97 -29.72
C SER A 478 35.30 -1.82 -30.32
N SER A 479 33.99 -1.77 -30.06
CA SER A 479 33.22 -0.51 -30.20
C SER A 479 32.20 -0.31 -29.07
N MET A 480 32.12 0.91 -28.54
CA MET A 480 31.16 1.27 -27.47
C MET A 480 29.71 1.24 -27.99
N GLY A 481 29.50 1.53 -29.28
CA GLY A 481 28.19 1.40 -29.94
C GLY A 481 27.76 -0.05 -30.18
N SER A 482 28.67 -1.03 -30.05
CA SER A 482 28.34 -2.45 -30.20
C SER A 482 27.88 -3.11 -28.90
N LEU A 483 27.81 -2.41 -27.75
CA LEU A 483 27.41 -3.01 -26.48
C LEU A 483 25.93 -3.44 -26.46
N LEU A 484 25.04 -2.54 -26.87
CA LEU A 484 23.60 -2.83 -26.96
C LEU A 484 23.32 -3.90 -28.02
N LYS A 485 23.99 -3.80 -29.18
CA LYS A 485 23.93 -4.82 -30.23
C LYS A 485 24.44 -6.17 -29.73
N SER A 486 25.55 -6.19 -28.97
CA SER A 486 26.10 -7.42 -28.40
C SER A 486 25.19 -8.05 -27.34
N PHE A 487 24.45 -7.25 -26.57
CA PHE A 487 23.46 -7.77 -25.63
C PHE A 487 22.29 -8.43 -26.36
N VAL A 488 21.77 -7.79 -27.41
CA VAL A 488 20.70 -8.38 -28.24
C VAL A 488 21.20 -9.65 -28.91
N ASP A 489 22.41 -9.64 -29.48
CA ASP A 489 23.03 -10.81 -30.10
C ASP A 489 23.19 -11.95 -29.07
N ASP A 490 23.63 -11.66 -27.85
CA ASP A 490 23.76 -12.64 -26.77
C ASP A 490 22.40 -13.25 -26.41
N VAL A 491 21.36 -12.43 -26.21
CA VAL A 491 20.00 -12.93 -25.92
C VAL A 491 19.45 -13.76 -27.09
N VAL A 492 19.68 -13.33 -28.34
CA VAL A 492 19.25 -14.08 -29.53
C VAL A 492 19.94 -15.43 -29.63
N ILE A 493 21.25 -15.51 -29.33
CA ILE A 493 22.00 -16.78 -29.28
C ILE A 493 21.41 -17.73 -28.24
N LEU A 494 21.05 -17.22 -27.06
CA LEU A 494 20.45 -18.01 -25.99
C LEU A 494 19.03 -18.52 -26.30
N LEU A 495 18.28 -17.79 -27.12
CA LEU A 495 16.92 -18.16 -27.52
C LEU A 495 16.85 -18.99 -28.80
N ARG A 496 17.99 -19.24 -29.46
CA ARG A 496 18.07 -19.91 -30.77
C ARG A 496 17.62 -21.37 -30.73
N THR A 497 18.02 -22.10 -29.70
CA THR A 497 17.78 -23.55 -29.56
C THR A 497 16.63 -23.84 -28.59
N PRO A 498 15.71 -24.78 -28.88
CA PRO A 498 14.46 -24.97 -28.11
C PRO A 498 14.68 -25.29 -26.63
N ARG A 499 15.71 -26.09 -26.31
CA ARG A 499 16.02 -26.47 -24.93
C ARG A 499 16.73 -25.36 -24.17
N LEU A 500 17.72 -24.72 -24.78
CA LEU A 500 18.40 -23.57 -24.20
C LEU A 500 17.42 -22.42 -23.98
N ARG A 501 16.48 -22.19 -24.91
CA ARG A 501 15.38 -21.24 -24.77
C ARG A 501 14.51 -21.53 -23.56
N THR A 502 14.15 -22.79 -23.33
CA THR A 502 13.35 -23.18 -22.16
C THR A 502 14.11 -22.85 -20.87
N ILE A 503 15.39 -23.24 -20.77
CA ILE A 503 16.23 -22.91 -19.60
C ILE A 503 16.33 -21.40 -19.40
N THR A 504 16.63 -20.66 -20.46
CA THR A 504 16.85 -19.21 -20.42
C THR A 504 15.59 -18.48 -19.96
N LEU A 505 14.43 -18.74 -20.57
CA LEU A 505 13.18 -18.08 -20.21
C LEU A 505 12.73 -18.43 -18.79
N THR A 506 12.84 -19.70 -18.40
CA THR A 506 12.49 -20.12 -17.03
C THR A 506 13.42 -19.49 -15.99
N ILE A 507 14.73 -19.47 -16.24
CA ILE A 507 15.70 -18.80 -15.35
C ILE A 507 15.41 -17.29 -15.28
N TYR A 508 15.15 -16.62 -16.40
CA TYR A 508 14.84 -15.18 -16.40
C TYR A 508 13.62 -14.88 -15.54
N PHE A 509 12.56 -15.68 -15.68
CA PHE A 509 11.35 -15.55 -14.87
C PHE A 509 11.66 -15.75 -13.37
N ILE A 510 12.38 -16.82 -13.01
CA ILE A 510 12.77 -17.09 -11.61
C ILE A 510 13.63 -15.95 -11.04
N TYR A 511 14.56 -15.38 -11.81
CA TYR A 511 15.38 -14.26 -11.37
C TYR A 511 14.59 -12.96 -11.17
N ILE A 512 13.67 -12.64 -12.08
CA ILE A 512 12.78 -11.46 -11.96
C ILE A 512 11.96 -11.60 -10.69
N VAL A 513 11.25 -12.72 -10.52
CA VAL A 513 10.38 -12.95 -9.36
C VAL A 513 11.20 -13.03 -8.08
N GLY A 514 12.28 -13.82 -8.06
CA GLY A 514 13.12 -14.01 -6.87
C GLY A 514 13.70 -12.69 -6.36
N ALA A 515 14.20 -11.85 -7.27
CA ALA A 515 14.69 -10.52 -6.89
C ALA A 515 13.55 -9.59 -6.45
N MET A 516 12.41 -9.63 -7.13
CA MET A 516 11.24 -8.84 -6.77
C MET A 516 10.75 -9.16 -5.35
N VAL A 517 10.64 -10.45 -5.00
CA VAL A 517 10.23 -10.89 -3.65
C VAL A 517 11.31 -10.59 -2.61
N TYR A 518 12.60 -10.81 -2.93
CA TYR A 518 13.70 -10.52 -2.01
C TYR A 518 13.76 -9.05 -1.62
N TYR A 519 13.74 -8.13 -2.60
CA TYR A 519 13.77 -6.70 -2.33
C TYR A 519 12.42 -6.19 -1.81
N GLY A 520 11.30 -6.73 -2.32
CA GLY A 520 9.96 -6.37 -1.87
C GLY A 520 9.76 -6.65 -0.39
N LEU A 521 10.13 -7.84 0.09
CA LEU A 521 10.08 -8.19 1.51
C LEU A 521 11.04 -7.34 2.36
N SER A 522 12.25 -7.07 1.85
CA SER A 522 13.21 -6.20 2.56
C SER A 522 12.75 -4.75 2.68
N LEU A 523 11.94 -4.25 1.75
CA LEU A 523 11.38 -2.90 1.78
C LEU A 523 10.09 -2.82 2.59
N SER A 524 9.37 -3.92 2.76
CA SER A 524 8.15 -4.00 3.59
C SER A 524 8.40 -3.91 5.10
N GLY A 525 9.63 -3.66 5.56
CA GLY A 525 9.96 -3.62 6.98
C GLY A 525 9.12 -2.64 7.80
N ALA A 526 8.78 -1.48 7.21
CA ALA A 526 7.93 -0.48 7.84
C ALA A 526 6.45 -0.91 7.99
N ASN A 527 5.99 -1.89 7.20
CA ASN A 527 4.62 -2.40 7.24
C ASN A 527 4.46 -3.60 8.17
N ILE A 528 5.57 -4.29 8.50
CA ILE A 528 5.58 -5.56 9.24
C ILE A 528 6.00 -5.34 10.70
N SER A 529 6.92 -4.41 10.96
CA SER A 529 7.51 -4.19 12.27
C SER A 529 7.26 -2.77 12.77
N ASP A 530 7.04 -2.65 14.07
CA ASP A 530 6.87 -1.36 14.76
C ASP A 530 8.14 -0.48 14.65
N ASP A 531 9.34 -1.09 14.57
CA ASP A 531 10.59 -0.38 14.29
C ASP A 531 11.29 -0.96 13.03
N PRO A 532 11.41 -0.18 11.94
CA PRO A 532 11.98 -0.65 10.68
C PRO A 532 13.48 -0.96 10.76
N TYR A 533 14.20 -0.39 11.74
CA TYR A 533 15.62 -0.66 11.94
C TYR A 533 15.83 -2.02 12.61
N VAL A 534 14.97 -2.39 13.56
CA VAL A 534 14.98 -3.74 14.16
C VAL A 534 14.68 -4.79 13.10
N PHE A 535 13.71 -4.54 12.22
CA PHE A 535 13.45 -5.40 11.06
C PHE A 535 14.69 -5.57 10.19
N LEU A 536 15.44 -4.49 9.91
CA LEU A 536 16.65 -4.54 9.08
C LEU A 536 17.77 -5.34 9.73
N VAL A 537 17.99 -5.18 11.05
CA VAL A 537 18.97 -5.95 11.83
C VAL A 537 18.63 -7.44 11.78
N LEU A 538 17.38 -7.80 12.07
CA LEU A 538 16.92 -9.19 12.02
C LEU A 538 16.98 -9.76 10.60
N SER A 539 16.61 -8.96 9.59
CA SER A 539 16.71 -9.35 8.18
C SER A 539 18.17 -9.68 7.81
N GLY A 540 19.14 -8.85 8.19
CA GLY A 540 20.56 -9.12 7.96
C GLY A 540 21.06 -10.36 8.72
N LEU A 541 20.60 -10.54 9.96
CA LEU A 541 20.91 -11.73 10.76
C LEU A 541 20.41 -13.02 10.10
N MET A 542 19.23 -13.01 9.47
CA MET A 542 18.65 -14.17 8.79
C MET A 542 19.36 -14.54 7.48
N GLU A 543 20.18 -13.66 6.90
CA GLU A 543 20.96 -13.99 5.70
C GLU A 543 22.14 -14.92 6.02
N LEU A 544 22.73 -14.82 7.21
CA LEU A 544 23.84 -15.67 7.66
C LEU A 544 23.46 -17.17 7.70
N PRO A 545 22.38 -17.59 8.41
CA PRO A 545 21.95 -18.98 8.40
C PRO A 545 21.44 -19.41 7.02
N ALA A 546 20.82 -18.50 6.24
CA ALA A 546 20.37 -18.80 4.87
C ALA A 546 21.54 -19.31 4.00
N TYR A 547 22.69 -18.61 4.02
CA TYR A 547 23.86 -19.02 3.23
C TYR A 547 24.45 -20.35 3.71
N ILE A 548 24.51 -20.59 5.02
CA ILE A 548 25.06 -21.83 5.59
C ILE A 548 24.16 -23.03 5.26
N PHE A 549 22.86 -22.94 5.57
CA PHE A 549 21.90 -24.03 5.35
C PHE A 549 21.69 -24.35 3.86
N SER A 550 21.84 -23.34 2.99
CA SER A 550 21.77 -23.55 1.54
C SER A 550 22.79 -24.59 1.06
N GLY A 551 24.03 -24.55 1.56
CA GLY A 551 25.07 -25.48 1.15
C GLY A 551 24.78 -26.92 1.52
N PHE A 552 24.27 -27.16 2.74
CA PHE A 552 23.97 -28.50 3.24
C PHE A 552 22.80 -29.14 2.50
N ILE A 553 21.66 -28.46 2.42
CA ILE A 553 20.41 -29.04 1.88
C ILE A 553 20.55 -29.44 0.41
N VAL A 554 21.32 -28.67 -0.36
CA VAL A 554 21.57 -28.89 -1.78
C VAL A 554 22.35 -30.17 -2.07
N GLN A 555 23.28 -30.52 -1.18
CA GLN A 555 24.06 -31.75 -1.31
C GLN A 555 23.19 -33.00 -1.12
N TYR A 556 22.16 -32.93 -0.28
CA TYR A 556 21.29 -34.08 0.06
C TYR A 556 20.06 -34.23 -0.84
N PHE A 557 19.38 -33.14 -1.23
CA PHE A 557 18.09 -33.20 -1.94
C PHE A 557 18.18 -32.87 -3.44
N GLY A 558 19.32 -32.40 -3.93
CA GLY A 558 19.47 -31.95 -5.32
C GLY A 558 19.02 -30.50 -5.54
N ARG A 559 19.41 -29.90 -6.67
CA ARG A 559 19.28 -28.45 -6.86
C ARG A 559 17.83 -28.05 -7.09
N LYS A 560 17.13 -28.81 -7.92
CA LYS A 560 15.77 -28.53 -8.37
C LYS A 560 14.77 -28.62 -7.21
N SER A 561 14.80 -29.74 -6.48
CA SER A 561 13.89 -29.99 -5.37
C SER A 561 14.09 -29.00 -4.23
N SER A 562 15.34 -28.69 -3.88
CA SER A 562 15.64 -27.67 -2.87
C SER A 562 15.14 -26.29 -3.28
N LEU A 563 15.36 -25.88 -4.54
CA LEU A 563 14.91 -24.58 -5.02
C LEU A 563 13.38 -24.45 -4.97
N SER A 564 12.66 -25.48 -5.44
CA SER A 564 11.19 -25.53 -5.37
C SER A 564 10.68 -25.46 -3.93
N PHE A 565 11.29 -26.22 -3.02
CA PHE A 565 10.93 -26.25 -1.60
C PHE A 565 11.05 -24.88 -0.92
N TYR A 566 12.14 -24.15 -1.15
CA TYR A 566 12.30 -22.80 -0.57
C TYR A 566 11.32 -21.77 -1.15
N PHE A 567 10.97 -21.86 -2.43
CA PHE A 567 9.92 -21.03 -3.02
C PHE A 567 8.54 -21.36 -2.44
N LEU A 568 8.25 -22.63 -2.15
CA LEU A 568 7.02 -23.06 -1.49
C LEU A 568 6.94 -22.55 -0.04
N ILE A 569 8.03 -22.64 0.74
CA ILE A 569 8.09 -22.04 2.07
C ILE A 569 7.84 -20.53 1.99
N THR A 570 8.53 -19.83 1.08
CA THR A 570 8.36 -18.40 0.89
C THR A 570 6.91 -18.05 0.56
N THR A 571 6.27 -18.83 -0.31
CA THR A 571 4.85 -18.68 -0.66
C THR A 571 3.96 -18.84 0.56
N ALA A 572 4.09 -19.96 1.29
CA ALA A 572 3.25 -20.27 2.45
C ALA A 572 3.33 -19.17 3.51
N VAL A 573 4.55 -18.70 3.79
CA VAL A 573 4.82 -17.65 4.77
C VAL A 573 4.24 -16.31 4.32
N LEU A 574 4.49 -15.87 3.08
CA LEU A 574 3.99 -14.57 2.60
C LEU A 574 2.47 -14.54 2.50
N LEU A 575 1.84 -15.65 2.11
CA LEU A 575 0.38 -15.76 2.13
C LEU A 575 -0.15 -15.72 3.56
N ALA A 576 0.49 -16.42 4.51
CA ALA A 576 0.09 -16.37 5.91
C ALA A 576 0.23 -14.95 6.50
N VAL A 577 1.30 -14.21 6.18
CA VAL A 577 1.46 -12.78 6.54
C VAL A 577 0.30 -11.93 6.00
N ALA A 578 -0.21 -12.23 4.80
CA ALA A 578 -1.32 -11.47 4.20
C ALA A 578 -2.66 -11.65 4.95
N PHE A 579 -2.89 -12.79 5.61
CA PHE A 579 -4.15 -13.09 6.31
C PHE A 579 -4.13 -12.74 7.80
N ILE A 580 -2.96 -12.62 8.42
CA ILE A 580 -2.83 -12.30 9.84
C ILE A 580 -3.10 -10.80 10.06
N PRO A 581 -3.98 -10.41 11.01
CA PRO A 581 -4.22 -9.00 11.33
C PRO A 581 -3.01 -8.34 12.00
N ALA A 582 -2.87 -7.03 11.80
CA ALA A 582 -1.72 -6.22 12.23
C ALA A 582 -1.49 -6.18 13.76
N GLU A 583 -2.46 -6.63 14.55
CA GLU A 583 -2.39 -6.68 16.02
C GLU A 583 -1.31 -7.65 16.53
N TYR A 584 -0.92 -8.65 15.74
CA TYR A 584 0.10 -9.64 16.10
C TYR A 584 1.48 -9.31 15.50
N SER A 585 2.05 -8.15 15.83
CA SER A 585 3.30 -7.64 15.23
C SER A 585 4.49 -8.59 15.42
N THR A 586 4.60 -9.26 16.57
CA THR A 586 5.66 -10.25 16.83
C THR A 586 5.54 -11.51 15.96
N THR A 587 4.32 -12.00 15.74
CA THR A 587 4.05 -13.15 14.87
C THR A 587 4.32 -12.79 13.40
N LEU A 588 3.87 -11.62 12.96
CA LEU A 588 4.15 -11.10 11.61
C LEU A 588 5.65 -10.96 11.35
N LEU A 589 6.38 -10.40 12.31
CA LEU A 589 7.83 -10.26 12.24
C LEU A 589 8.53 -11.63 12.18
N ALA A 590 8.18 -12.56 13.07
CA ALA A 590 8.76 -13.90 13.08
C ALA A 590 8.53 -14.64 11.75
N LEU A 591 7.31 -14.55 11.23
CA LEU A 591 6.92 -15.15 9.96
C LEU A 591 7.69 -14.50 8.80
N ALA A 592 7.77 -13.17 8.76
CA ALA A 592 8.56 -12.45 7.77
C ALA A 592 10.05 -12.81 7.82
N MET A 593 10.63 -13.08 8.99
CA MET A 593 12.02 -13.54 9.13
C MET A 593 12.23 -14.94 8.54
N VAL A 594 11.30 -15.86 8.75
CA VAL A 594 11.33 -17.19 8.09
C VAL A 594 11.24 -17.03 6.56
N GLY A 595 10.35 -16.15 6.09
CA GLY A 595 10.21 -15.83 4.67
C GLY A 595 11.48 -15.21 4.10
N LYS A 596 12.11 -14.29 4.84
CA LYS A 596 13.36 -13.62 4.47
C LYS A 596 14.51 -14.62 4.33
N MET A 597 14.64 -15.56 5.27
CA MET A 597 15.62 -16.64 5.17
C MET A 597 15.36 -17.52 3.93
N ALA A 598 14.12 -17.95 3.70
CA ALA A 598 13.76 -18.82 2.58
C ALA A 598 13.97 -18.16 1.21
N ILE A 599 13.59 -16.88 1.05
CA ILE A 599 13.82 -16.16 -0.22
C ILE A 599 15.31 -15.89 -0.45
N THR A 600 16.08 -15.59 0.60
CA THR A 600 17.54 -15.38 0.47
C THR A 600 18.23 -16.66 0.01
N THR A 601 17.86 -17.80 0.59
CA THR A 601 18.39 -19.11 0.18
C THR A 601 18.02 -19.44 -1.26
N SER A 602 16.76 -19.27 -1.66
CA SER A 602 16.32 -19.56 -3.03
C SER A 602 16.97 -18.65 -4.08
N TYR A 603 17.14 -17.36 -3.78
CA TYR A 603 17.82 -16.42 -4.67
C TYR A 603 19.30 -16.78 -4.86
N GLN A 604 20.02 -17.06 -3.78
CA GLN A 604 21.43 -17.49 -3.86
C GLN A 604 21.57 -18.83 -4.62
N MET A 605 20.66 -19.76 -4.36
CA MET A 605 20.63 -21.05 -5.02
C MET A 605 20.37 -20.93 -6.52
N THR A 606 19.52 -19.99 -6.93
CA THR A 606 19.27 -19.67 -8.35
C THR A 606 20.55 -19.22 -9.05
N ILE A 607 21.40 -18.44 -8.36
CA ILE A 607 22.71 -18.02 -8.90
C ILE A 607 23.58 -19.23 -9.21
N PHE A 608 23.75 -20.14 -8.26
CA PHE A 608 24.53 -21.37 -8.48
C PHE A 608 23.91 -22.25 -9.56
N PHE A 609 22.60 -22.51 -9.49
CA PHE A 609 21.93 -23.39 -10.43
C PHE A 609 22.00 -22.85 -11.87
N SER A 610 21.92 -21.54 -12.05
CA SER A 610 22.10 -20.92 -13.37
C SER A 610 23.49 -21.18 -13.97
N SER A 611 24.55 -21.19 -13.16
CA SER A 611 25.91 -21.50 -13.62
C SER A 611 26.10 -22.97 -14.00
N GLU A 612 25.33 -23.89 -13.42
CA GLU A 612 25.37 -25.32 -13.75
C GLU A 612 24.48 -25.66 -14.98
N LEU A 613 23.41 -24.90 -15.21
CA LEU A 613 22.44 -25.15 -16.28
C LEU A 613 22.91 -24.69 -17.65
N PHE A 614 23.59 -23.54 -17.73
CA PHE A 614 24.09 -23.03 -19.00
C PHE A 614 25.37 -23.77 -19.44
N PRO A 615 25.46 -24.20 -20.72
CA PRO A 615 26.62 -24.92 -21.20
C PRO A 615 27.86 -24.03 -21.27
N THR A 616 29.04 -24.62 -21.12
CA THR A 616 30.31 -23.90 -20.93
C THR A 616 30.54 -22.82 -22.00
N GLU A 617 30.20 -23.10 -23.28
CA GLU A 617 30.30 -22.15 -24.40
C GLU A 617 29.52 -20.83 -24.22
N VAL A 618 28.34 -20.87 -23.59
CA VAL A 618 27.44 -19.70 -23.43
C VAL A 618 27.14 -19.36 -21.97
N ARG A 619 27.77 -20.05 -21.02
CA ARG A 619 27.52 -19.93 -19.57
C ARG A 619 27.62 -18.51 -19.08
N SER A 620 28.74 -17.84 -19.38
CA SER A 620 28.97 -16.46 -18.93
C SER A 620 27.90 -15.50 -19.48
N ARG A 621 27.49 -15.67 -20.75
CA ARG A 621 26.46 -14.86 -21.39
C ARG A 621 25.09 -15.11 -20.76
N GLY A 622 24.73 -16.37 -20.53
CA GLY A 622 23.45 -16.75 -19.93
C GLY A 622 23.28 -16.29 -18.50
N VAL A 623 24.30 -16.49 -17.66
CA VAL A 623 24.27 -16.02 -16.26
C VAL A 623 24.20 -14.50 -16.20
N SER A 624 25.00 -13.78 -17.00
CA SER A 624 25.03 -12.31 -16.99
C SER A 624 23.70 -11.69 -17.43
N THR A 625 23.11 -12.19 -18.52
CA THR A 625 21.80 -11.72 -19.01
C THR A 625 20.67 -12.05 -18.03
N ALA A 626 20.70 -13.23 -17.39
CA ALA A 626 19.74 -13.58 -16.34
C ALA A 626 19.85 -12.66 -15.11
N PHE A 627 21.08 -12.32 -14.72
CA PHE A 627 21.32 -11.40 -13.63
C PHE A 627 20.81 -9.98 -13.94
N MET A 628 20.93 -9.53 -15.19
CA MET A 628 20.32 -8.27 -15.64
C MET A 628 18.79 -8.31 -15.55
N MET A 629 18.15 -9.43 -15.93
CA MET A 629 16.70 -9.59 -15.78
C MET A 629 16.26 -9.51 -14.31
N SER A 630 17.06 -10.02 -13.37
CA SER A 630 16.78 -9.88 -11.93
C SER A 630 16.66 -8.43 -11.47
N ARG A 631 17.36 -7.50 -12.13
CA ARG A 631 17.29 -6.07 -11.80
C ARG A 631 15.96 -5.45 -12.17
N LEU A 632 15.27 -5.94 -13.21
CA LEU A 632 13.92 -5.50 -13.55
C LEU A 632 12.94 -5.81 -12.41
N GLY A 633 13.02 -7.02 -11.83
CA GLY A 633 12.24 -7.39 -10.66
C GLY A 633 12.56 -6.54 -9.43
N SER A 634 13.86 -6.26 -9.21
CA SER A 634 14.33 -5.38 -8.13
C SER A 634 13.82 -3.93 -8.28
N MET A 635 13.71 -3.45 -9.52
CA MET A 635 13.19 -2.10 -9.84
C MET A 635 11.69 -2.00 -9.62
N GLY A 636 10.94 -3.08 -9.91
CA GLY A 636 9.49 -3.14 -9.72
C GLY A 636 9.05 -3.37 -8.27
N ALA A 637 9.87 -4.05 -7.46
CA ALA A 637 9.59 -4.36 -6.06
C ALA A 637 9.10 -3.19 -5.20
N PRO A 638 9.81 -2.03 -5.13
CA PRO A 638 9.35 -0.89 -4.33
C PRO A 638 7.98 -0.39 -4.81
N PHE A 639 7.71 -0.36 -6.13
CA PHE A 639 6.42 0.09 -6.66
C PHE A 639 5.28 -0.83 -6.23
N ILE A 640 5.51 -2.13 -6.17
CA ILE A 640 4.51 -3.06 -5.65
C ILE A 640 4.28 -2.82 -4.16
N THR A 641 5.34 -2.71 -3.36
CA THR A 641 5.22 -2.52 -1.91
C THR A 641 4.54 -1.20 -1.54
N ASP A 642 4.97 -0.08 -2.12
CA ASP A 642 4.49 1.25 -1.71
C ASP A 642 3.16 1.61 -2.38
N LEU A 643 3.06 1.51 -3.70
CA LEU A 643 1.87 1.95 -4.44
C LEU A 643 0.70 1.03 -4.15
N VAL A 644 0.90 -0.28 -4.29
CA VAL A 644 -0.17 -1.26 -4.02
C VAL A 644 -0.44 -1.38 -2.53
N GLY A 645 0.58 -1.28 -1.68
CA GLY A 645 0.41 -1.30 -0.22
C GLY A 645 -0.39 -0.12 0.32
N SER A 646 -0.22 1.07 -0.26
CA SER A 646 -0.98 2.26 0.15
C SER A 646 -2.49 2.16 -0.13
N MET A 647 -2.87 1.47 -1.21
CA MET A 647 -4.28 1.20 -1.54
C MET A 647 -4.80 -0.03 -0.79
N TYR A 648 -3.99 -1.09 -0.71
CA TYR A 648 -4.34 -2.39 -0.16
C TYR A 648 -3.16 -2.98 0.62
N PRO A 649 -3.12 -2.86 1.96
CA PRO A 649 -1.98 -3.29 2.78
C PRO A 649 -1.58 -4.77 2.62
N ARG A 650 -2.53 -5.64 2.28
CA ARG A 650 -2.32 -7.09 2.13
C ARG A 650 -1.88 -7.52 0.72
N ALA A 651 -2.16 -6.70 -0.29
CA ALA A 651 -1.97 -7.08 -1.69
C ALA A 651 -0.50 -7.33 -2.09
N PRO A 652 0.51 -6.55 -1.63
CA PRO A 652 1.91 -6.81 -1.96
C PRO A 652 2.36 -8.23 -1.56
N PHE A 653 1.96 -8.70 -0.38
CA PHE A 653 2.32 -10.04 0.11
C PHE A 653 1.67 -11.16 -0.72
N VAL A 654 0.44 -10.97 -1.18
CA VAL A 654 -0.24 -11.91 -2.09
C VAL A 654 0.43 -11.94 -3.46
N ILE A 655 0.82 -10.78 -4.01
CA ILE A 655 1.56 -10.69 -5.28
C ILE A 655 2.92 -11.38 -5.16
N PHE A 656 3.65 -11.13 -4.09
CA PHE A 656 4.95 -11.75 -3.86
C PHE A 656 4.84 -13.26 -3.60
N GLY A 657 3.84 -13.70 -2.82
CA GLY A 657 3.58 -15.11 -2.56
C GLY A 657 3.15 -15.88 -3.81
N SER A 658 2.19 -15.34 -4.58
CA SER A 658 1.76 -15.97 -5.84
C SER A 658 2.87 -15.99 -6.89
N GLY A 659 3.67 -14.92 -7.00
CA GLY A 659 4.87 -14.91 -7.84
C GLY A 659 5.85 -16.00 -7.44
N ALA A 660 6.20 -16.10 -6.15
CA ALA A 660 7.10 -17.13 -5.62
C ALA A 660 6.58 -18.55 -5.91
N LEU A 661 5.26 -18.78 -5.83
CA LEU A 661 4.65 -20.06 -6.18
C LEU A 661 4.86 -20.41 -7.66
N LEU A 662 4.63 -19.45 -8.55
CA LEU A 662 4.86 -19.63 -9.99
C LEU A 662 6.34 -19.87 -10.30
N ALA A 663 7.26 -19.15 -9.64
CA ALA A 663 8.70 -19.38 -9.79
C ALA A 663 9.09 -20.78 -9.31
N GLY A 664 8.56 -21.21 -8.15
CA GLY A 664 8.73 -22.56 -7.61
C GLY A 664 8.19 -23.65 -8.55
N ALA A 665 7.02 -23.43 -9.17
CA ALA A 665 6.47 -24.31 -10.20
C ALA A 665 7.34 -24.32 -11.48
N GLY A 666 7.87 -23.16 -11.87
CA GLY A 666 8.77 -23.00 -13.02
C GLY A 666 10.04 -23.82 -12.90
N THR A 667 10.54 -24.05 -11.67
CA THR A 667 11.71 -24.92 -11.45
C THR A 667 11.51 -26.35 -11.97
N PHE A 668 10.26 -26.83 -12.08
CA PHE A 668 9.99 -28.17 -12.60
C PHE A 668 10.31 -28.33 -14.09
N LEU A 669 10.29 -27.22 -14.85
CA LEU A 669 10.71 -27.19 -16.26
C LEU A 669 12.22 -27.35 -16.43
N LEU A 670 13.00 -27.14 -15.36
CA LEU A 670 14.45 -27.25 -15.38
C LEU A 670 14.90 -28.70 -15.13
N PRO A 671 15.98 -29.15 -15.77
CA PRO A 671 16.60 -30.44 -15.50
C PRO A 671 17.36 -30.43 -14.17
N GLU A 672 17.43 -31.57 -13.48
CA GLU A 672 18.26 -31.72 -12.29
C GLU A 672 19.75 -31.83 -12.68
N THR A 673 20.62 -31.09 -11.98
CA THR A 673 22.07 -31.06 -12.25
C THR A 673 22.87 -31.97 -11.31
N ARG A 674 22.28 -32.44 -10.21
CA ARG A 674 22.97 -33.30 -9.24
C ARG A 674 23.53 -34.57 -9.89
N GLY A 675 24.84 -34.77 -9.73
CA GLY A 675 25.53 -35.99 -10.16
C GLY A 675 25.62 -36.16 -11.68
N GLN A 676 25.30 -35.12 -12.46
CA GLN A 676 25.39 -35.16 -13.92
C GLN A 676 26.58 -34.33 -14.39
N VAL A 677 27.19 -34.75 -15.50
CA VAL A 677 28.27 -34.00 -16.14
C VAL A 677 27.72 -32.68 -16.69
N LEU A 678 28.47 -31.60 -16.49
CA LEU A 678 28.10 -30.28 -17.00
C LEU A 678 28.16 -30.29 -18.53
N PRO A 679 27.17 -29.72 -19.23
CA PRO A 679 27.19 -29.70 -20.68
C PRO A 679 28.25 -28.71 -21.18
N ASP A 680 29.17 -29.17 -22.03
CA ASP A 680 30.20 -28.28 -22.58
C ASP A 680 29.67 -27.49 -23.78
N THR A 681 28.95 -28.17 -24.68
CA THR A 681 28.43 -27.58 -25.93
C THR A 681 26.91 -27.49 -25.95
N VAL A 682 26.38 -26.53 -26.73
CA VAL A 682 24.92 -26.41 -26.93
C VAL A 682 24.33 -27.67 -27.57
N ALA A 683 25.04 -28.30 -28.51
CA ALA A 683 24.61 -29.55 -29.14
C ALA A 683 24.49 -30.70 -28.14
N HIS A 684 25.42 -30.81 -27.17
CA HIS A 684 25.37 -31.82 -26.13
C HIS A 684 24.16 -31.63 -25.20
N LEU A 685 23.80 -30.38 -24.89
CA LEU A 685 22.58 -30.06 -24.14
C LEU A 685 21.31 -30.50 -24.91
N GLU A 686 21.32 -30.37 -26.23
CA GLU A 686 20.22 -30.77 -27.11
C GLU A 686 20.06 -32.27 -27.31
N ALA A 687 21.15 -33.02 -27.23
CA ALA A 687 21.14 -34.48 -27.37
C ALA A 687 20.68 -35.23 -26.09
N ARG A 688 20.58 -34.55 -24.93
CA ARG A 688 20.28 -35.19 -23.64
C ARG A 688 18.90 -35.86 -23.61
N GLU A 689 18.82 -37.18 -23.46
CA GLU A 689 17.53 -37.93 -23.51
C GLU A 689 16.63 -37.67 -22.29
N ARG A 690 17.21 -37.48 -21.09
CA ARG A 690 16.47 -37.24 -19.84
C ARG A 690 16.10 -35.78 -19.63
N TRP A 691 15.33 -35.21 -20.55
CA TRP A 691 14.62 -33.95 -20.32
C TRP A 691 13.24 -34.25 -19.73
N GLY A 692 12.84 -33.57 -18.67
CA GLY A 692 11.61 -33.87 -17.93
C GLY A 692 10.33 -33.64 -18.75
N VAL A 693 9.95 -34.60 -19.58
CA VAL A 693 8.74 -34.58 -20.42
C VAL A 693 7.46 -34.49 -19.57
N PHE A 694 7.49 -35.01 -18.33
CA PHE A 694 6.35 -35.06 -17.42
C PHE A 694 5.93 -33.70 -16.82
N SER A 695 6.74 -32.64 -16.94
CA SER A 695 6.52 -31.36 -16.23
C SER A 695 5.77 -30.30 -17.02
N ARG A 696 5.68 -30.40 -18.34
CA ARG A 696 5.09 -29.31 -19.16
C ARG A 696 3.58 -29.22 -18.98
N SER A 697 2.85 -30.34 -19.00
CA SER A 697 1.39 -30.32 -18.77
C SER A 697 1.05 -29.86 -17.36
N LEU A 698 1.78 -30.32 -16.34
CA LEU A 698 1.57 -29.93 -14.95
C LEU A 698 1.81 -28.42 -14.75
N PHE A 699 2.86 -27.85 -15.34
CA PHE A 699 3.15 -26.41 -15.25
C PHE A 699 2.08 -25.56 -15.94
N PHE A 700 1.64 -25.92 -17.15
CA PHE A 700 0.57 -25.20 -17.84
C PHE A 700 -0.76 -25.31 -17.08
N SER A 701 -1.11 -26.50 -16.58
CA SER A 701 -2.31 -26.70 -15.77
C SER A 701 -2.26 -25.94 -14.44
N LEU A 702 -1.12 -25.93 -13.73
CA LEU A 702 -0.96 -25.16 -12.48
C LEU A 702 -1.00 -23.65 -12.74
N SER A 703 -0.35 -23.19 -13.82
CA SER A 703 -0.32 -21.75 -14.17
C SER A 703 -1.72 -21.26 -14.55
N ILE A 704 -2.44 -22.03 -15.36
CA ILE A 704 -3.84 -21.73 -15.73
C ILE A 704 -4.74 -21.79 -14.51
N TYR A 705 -4.57 -22.79 -13.64
CA TYR A 705 -5.35 -22.93 -12.41
C TYR A 705 -5.07 -21.76 -11.44
N ILE A 706 -3.82 -21.35 -11.25
CA ILE A 706 -3.43 -20.24 -10.38
C ILE A 706 -3.88 -18.89 -10.96
N ILE A 707 -3.75 -18.65 -12.27
CA ILE A 707 -4.23 -17.41 -12.91
C ILE A 707 -5.76 -17.35 -12.82
N SER A 708 -6.45 -18.47 -13.08
CA SER A 708 -7.90 -18.58 -12.93
C SER A 708 -8.34 -18.38 -11.47
N HIS A 709 -7.66 -18.99 -10.50
CA HIS A 709 -7.97 -18.81 -9.09
C HIS A 709 -7.61 -17.42 -8.59
N ALA A 710 -6.47 -16.84 -8.97
CA ALA A 710 -6.12 -15.47 -8.61
C ALA A 710 -7.15 -14.48 -9.16
N CYS A 711 -7.65 -14.68 -10.39
CA CYS A 711 -8.76 -13.91 -10.95
C CYS A 711 -10.08 -14.16 -10.20
N LEU A 712 -10.39 -15.40 -9.81
CA LEU A 712 -11.59 -15.75 -9.04
C LEU A 712 -11.56 -15.21 -7.61
N THR A 713 -10.42 -15.25 -6.92
CA THR A 713 -10.25 -14.68 -5.58
C THR A 713 -10.24 -13.16 -5.63
N TYR A 714 -9.73 -12.54 -6.71
CA TYR A 714 -9.89 -11.10 -6.93
C TYR A 714 -11.36 -10.73 -7.17
N SER A 715 -12.08 -11.53 -7.97
CA SER A 715 -13.49 -11.35 -8.29
C SER A 715 -14.43 -11.56 -7.09
N SER A 716 -14.12 -12.53 -6.22
CA SER A 716 -14.95 -12.83 -5.04
C SER A 716 -14.70 -11.89 -3.86
N THR A 717 -13.53 -11.23 -3.79
CA THR A 717 -13.18 -10.31 -2.69
C THR A 717 -13.42 -8.84 -3.06
N PHE A 718 -13.37 -8.48 -4.35
CA PHE A 718 -13.66 -7.15 -4.87
C PHE A 718 -14.63 -7.28 -6.04
N GLY A 719 -15.92 -7.04 -5.82
CA GLY A 719 -16.95 -7.05 -6.85
C GLY A 719 -16.74 -5.96 -7.91
N ILE A 720 -15.79 -6.17 -8.83
CA ILE A 720 -15.44 -5.24 -9.91
C ILE A 720 -15.73 -5.94 -11.25
N MET A 721 -16.98 -5.78 -11.70
CA MET A 721 -17.43 -6.04 -13.06
C MET A 721 -16.88 -4.94 -14.01
N ARG A 722 -15.55 -4.83 -14.25
CA ARG A 722 -15.04 -3.93 -15.30
C ARG A 722 -13.60 -4.11 -15.77
N LEU A 723 -12.98 -5.27 -15.57
CA LEU A 723 -11.62 -5.55 -16.08
C LEU A 723 -11.54 -6.64 -17.16
N GLU A 724 -12.67 -7.09 -17.72
CA GLU A 724 -12.69 -8.12 -18.76
C GLU A 724 -12.30 -7.61 -20.17
N CYS A 725 -12.23 -6.29 -20.40
CA CYS A 725 -12.03 -5.75 -21.75
C CYS A 725 -10.58 -5.44 -22.14
N PHE A 726 -9.61 -5.39 -21.22
CA PHE A 726 -8.25 -4.90 -21.56
C PHE A 726 -7.15 -5.98 -21.65
N LEU A 727 -7.40 -7.20 -21.16
CA LEU A 727 -6.42 -8.30 -21.17
C LEU A 727 -6.80 -9.50 -22.04
N SER A 728 -8.00 -9.48 -22.65
CA SER A 728 -8.54 -10.60 -23.43
C SER A 728 -8.15 -10.57 -24.92
N LEU A 729 -7.57 -9.49 -25.44
CA LEU A 729 -7.31 -9.34 -26.88
C LEU A 729 -5.98 -9.90 -27.44
N PRO A 730 -4.89 -10.19 -26.68
CA PRO A 730 -3.72 -10.83 -27.29
C PRO A 730 -3.73 -12.37 -27.22
N ILE A 731 -4.60 -12.98 -26.40
CA ILE A 731 -4.53 -14.43 -26.11
C ILE A 731 -5.29 -15.26 -27.15
N TYR A 732 -6.33 -14.70 -27.76
CA TYR A 732 -7.13 -15.41 -28.77
C TYR A 732 -6.40 -15.61 -30.12
N HIS A 733 -5.39 -14.79 -30.43
CA HIS A 733 -4.62 -14.90 -31.66
C HIS A 733 -3.42 -15.86 -31.58
N LEU A 734 -3.11 -16.41 -30.40
CA LEU A 734 -2.05 -17.43 -30.24
C LEU A 734 -2.59 -18.87 -30.25
N MET A 735 -3.91 -19.05 -30.40
CA MET A 735 -4.59 -20.35 -30.47
C MET A 735 -5.02 -20.76 -31.89
N LEU A 736 -4.64 -19.99 -32.92
CA LEU A 736 -4.60 -20.41 -34.33
C LEU A 736 -3.14 -20.34 -34.79
#